data_AF-A0A3D1BWG8-F1
#
_entry.id   AF-A0A3D1BWG8-F1
#
_cell.length_a   1.000
_cell.length_b   1.000
_cell.length_c   1.000
_cell.angle_alpha   90.00
_cell.angle_beta   90.00
_cell.angle_gamma   90.00
#
_symmetry.space_group_name_H-M   'P 1'
#
loop_
_entity.id
_entity.type
_entity.pdbx_description
1 polymer ?
#
loop_
_entity_poly.entity_id
_entity_poly.type
_entity_poly.pdbx_seq_one_letter_code
_entity_poly.pdbx_strand_id
1 'polypeptide(L)'
;MNKNHIIALIVIIVNLFLFTTCSNNNSRNKSDSESGFIDSSANSIETYRVTWWNLPISFGLSGNWSRAMYGIINIDNGELALRHAIMEGRPLGDYRLPYWPLTSFVSIYSNSAELAHKSSVSFSADGKKEEFPFRCGDPKYRGSDAKLNNRMKRIDEGFELARFSESDILKVTNKGSESPVLMEHHFVVNKGSLDIPVIIKATNQSKQIIKDLVVEVSYAQDFNWSNFGVNHSQKYQEIKAPAKGEADSFFAFSSGMERGYEFHQIEGAELSYKLDPEFNTWEVRIKNVSTTLEPGESILFNYNLRIIKKPVKQTREMNIISREELDVLKFVNIKPVEIKSASVNPDQSFTIHDVFNDLEKPKVRGLHCISGAQALDDLEKLKDWGGNLAIAGPHTGGNMDETRQIIKRGHDLGIEMLIAGSGYYATGLPPKFDHLFSEKLMPGEYPDSYGQDEDHSYWYAVKPTLDFENEFGKPMSTATIEEKVIYWSRCFVDKWNSTLADVRSKDPEGNIWFFMPTPNLANIDPLDYHDLFLREVSRLGDDLTVFPFYYGEDYNQIEYMMRRWKNAGAHRVVFLPGAPTFSRPSQFIRAVTAARRGGDDGACGFAFSMSVYDQFGFISFDHDWRWKSLMLASMANFPTPELEVYSLLENPAELVEKLAASDVTVILGESYREEFCDKLEVLIPGKVQLMDGFPEKPPPGDQLYVIIGDNTNYNHNKWLNDLQIQDTGTDKGSVQMIDNIVLINGSDLTGLQNAEKLFLRFAEMAKVESLYN
;
A
#
# COMPACT_ATOMS: atom_id res chain seq x y z
N MET A 1 -10.45 3.92 69.26
CA MET A 1 -9.87 5.28 69.19
C MET A 1 -8.39 5.13 69.50
N ASN A 2 -7.40 5.48 68.69
CA ASN A 2 -7.23 6.48 67.63
C ASN A 2 -6.84 5.78 66.30
N LYS A 3 -7.50 6.04 65.15
CA LYS A 3 -7.32 7.20 64.26
C LYS A 3 -5.85 7.57 64.05
N ASN A 4 -5.08 6.72 63.35
CA ASN A 4 -3.87 7.11 62.60
C ASN A 4 -3.30 6.03 61.65
N HIS A 5 -4.01 4.92 61.38
CA HIS A 5 -3.56 3.89 60.42
C HIS A 5 -4.47 3.69 59.20
N ILE A 6 -5.49 4.55 59.02
CA ILE A 6 -6.39 4.51 57.85
C ILE A 6 -5.98 5.51 56.77
N ILE A 7 -5.08 6.47 57.06
CA ILE A 7 -4.70 7.51 56.09
C ILE A 7 -3.51 7.07 55.20
N ALA A 8 -2.66 6.13 55.65
CA ALA A 8 -1.53 5.66 54.84
C ALA A 8 -1.91 4.61 53.77
N LEU A 9 -3.02 3.89 53.95
CA LEU A 9 -3.48 2.88 52.98
C LEU A 9 -4.35 3.48 51.85
N ILE A 10 -4.91 4.68 52.07
CA ILE A 10 -5.73 5.39 51.08
C ILE A 10 -4.85 6.17 50.09
N VAL A 11 -3.60 6.50 50.43
CA VAL A 11 -2.67 7.23 49.54
C VAL A 11 -1.96 6.32 48.52
N ILE A 12 -1.92 5.00 48.74
CA ILE A 12 -1.33 4.05 47.78
C ILE A 12 -2.37 3.54 46.77
N ILE A 13 -3.66 3.52 47.12
CA ILE A 13 -4.73 3.10 46.19
C ILE A 13 -5.20 4.26 45.28
N VAL A 14 -4.96 5.52 45.66
CA VAL A 14 -5.29 6.69 44.82
C VAL A 14 -4.18 7.03 43.81
N ASN A 15 -2.93 6.62 44.03
CA ASN A 15 -1.84 6.84 43.07
C ASN A 15 -1.69 5.72 42.01
N LEU A 16 -2.38 4.59 42.16
CA LEU A 16 -2.43 3.57 41.10
C LEU A 16 -3.59 3.78 40.09
N PHE A 17 -4.44 4.78 40.32
CA PHE A 17 -5.62 5.08 39.49
C PHE A 17 -5.55 6.44 38.76
N LEU A 18 -4.40 7.10 38.77
CA LEU A 18 -4.19 8.42 38.12
C LEU A 18 -3.08 8.44 37.05
N PHE A 19 -2.59 7.27 36.60
CA PHE A 19 -1.62 7.14 35.50
C PHE A 19 -2.09 6.24 34.35
N THR A 20 -3.39 6.26 34.03
CA THR A 20 -3.92 5.69 32.78
C THR A 20 -5.14 6.47 32.29
N THR A 21 -4.97 7.74 31.94
CA THR A 21 -5.91 8.47 31.08
C THR A 21 -5.15 9.59 30.36
N CYS A 22 -4.60 9.27 29.20
CA CYS A 22 -4.53 10.11 27.99
C CYS A 22 -3.86 9.29 26.88
N SER A 23 -4.52 8.22 26.44
CA SER A 23 -4.41 7.65 25.09
C SER A 23 -5.48 6.58 24.99
N ASN A 24 -6.65 6.97 24.50
CA ASN A 24 -7.67 6.10 23.92
C ASN A 24 -8.89 6.96 23.57
N ASN A 25 -8.86 7.54 22.39
CA ASN A 25 -10.05 7.96 21.67
C ASN A 25 -9.84 7.60 20.19
N ASN A 26 -10.27 6.39 19.82
CA ASN A 26 -11.25 6.19 18.74
C ASN A 26 -11.47 4.68 18.51
N SER A 27 -12.24 4.08 19.40
CA SER A 27 -13.14 2.98 19.03
C SER A 27 -14.19 2.84 20.13
N ARG A 28 -15.38 3.41 19.91
CA ARG A 28 -16.56 3.05 20.68
C ARG A 28 -17.79 3.16 19.79
N ASN A 29 -18.11 2.04 19.17
CA ASN A 29 -19.50 1.65 19.02
C ASN A 29 -20.18 1.74 20.39
N LYS A 30 -21.28 2.49 20.44
CA LYS A 30 -22.32 2.32 21.44
C LYS A 30 -23.65 2.14 20.68
N SER A 31 -23.99 0.88 20.47
CA SER A 31 -25.39 0.47 20.57
C SER A 31 -25.80 0.64 22.04
N ASP A 32 -27.03 1.06 22.30
CA ASP A 32 -27.71 0.76 23.56
C ASP A 32 -29.22 0.93 23.38
N SER A 33 -29.91 -0.20 23.21
CA SER A 33 -31.22 -0.55 23.77
C SER A 33 -31.60 -1.91 23.15
N GLU A 34 -31.67 -3.05 23.85
CA GLU A 34 -31.84 -3.34 25.27
C GLU A 34 -31.29 -4.74 25.59
N SER A 35 -30.94 -4.92 26.87
CA SER A 35 -30.63 -6.18 27.60
C SER A 35 -29.29 -6.85 27.30
N GLY A 36 -28.44 -6.81 28.33
CA GLY A 36 -27.08 -7.32 28.27
C GLY A 36 -26.99 -8.85 28.30
N PHE A 37 -26.09 -9.36 27.48
CA PHE A 37 -24.96 -10.20 27.83
C PHE A 37 -23.96 -9.96 26.68
N ILE A 38 -22.71 -9.57 26.94
CA ILE A 38 -21.67 -9.76 25.92
C ILE A 38 -21.58 -11.27 25.78
N ASP A 39 -22.12 -11.80 24.69
CA ASP A 39 -22.17 -13.23 24.42
C ASP A 39 -20.74 -13.72 24.19
N SER A 40 -20.06 -14.05 25.30
CA SER A 40 -18.68 -14.54 25.29
C SER A 40 -18.52 -15.84 24.51
N SER A 41 -19.59 -16.40 23.93
CA SER A 41 -19.63 -17.64 23.14
C SER A 41 -19.52 -17.44 21.61
N ALA A 42 -19.58 -16.22 21.08
CA ALA A 42 -19.52 -15.97 19.63
C ALA A 42 -18.08 -15.82 19.07
N ASN A 43 -17.89 -16.11 17.78
CA ASN A 43 -16.65 -15.73 17.06
C ASN A 43 -16.59 -14.20 16.88
N SER A 44 -15.37 -13.67 16.73
CA SER A 44 -15.15 -12.26 16.37
C SER A 44 -15.26 -12.09 14.87
N ILE A 45 -16.17 -11.21 14.41
CA ILE A 45 -16.41 -10.97 12.99
C ILE A 45 -16.10 -9.51 12.66
N GLU A 46 -15.19 -9.29 11.71
CA GLU A 46 -14.84 -7.98 11.19
C GLU A 46 -15.18 -7.90 9.69
N THR A 47 -15.83 -6.82 9.25
CA THR A 47 -16.08 -6.56 7.83
C THR A 47 -15.70 -5.15 7.43
N TYR A 48 -14.86 -5.01 6.40
CA TYR A 48 -14.38 -3.71 5.98
C TYR A 48 -14.08 -3.67 4.49
N ARG A 49 -13.90 -2.45 3.98
CA ARG A 49 -13.46 -2.17 2.62
C ARG A 49 -12.01 -1.71 2.66
N VAL A 50 -11.22 -2.21 1.72
CA VAL A 50 -9.88 -1.68 1.47
C VAL A 50 -9.75 -1.28 0.01
N THR A 51 -9.13 -0.14 -0.22
CA THR A 51 -8.78 0.30 -1.55
C THR A 51 -7.35 -0.15 -1.84
N TRP A 52 -7.17 -1.10 -2.76
CA TRP A 52 -5.83 -1.58 -3.09
C TRP A 52 -5.04 -0.46 -3.76
N TRP A 53 -5.59 0.13 -4.83
CA TRP A 53 -5.04 1.27 -5.58
C TRP A 53 -6.22 2.16 -5.99
N ASN A 54 -6.28 3.40 -5.51
CA ASN A 54 -7.27 4.36 -6.02
C ASN A 54 -6.61 5.26 -7.05
N LEU A 55 -6.99 5.12 -8.31
CA LEU A 55 -6.84 6.22 -9.25
C LEU A 55 -8.20 6.92 -9.21
N PRO A 56 -8.38 8.02 -8.46
CA PRO A 56 -9.60 8.78 -8.55
C PRO A 56 -9.87 9.15 -10.01
N ILE A 57 -11.12 9.50 -10.30
CA ILE A 57 -11.58 9.89 -11.64
C ILE A 57 -10.90 11.22 -12.01
N SER A 58 -9.60 11.21 -12.28
CA SER A 58 -8.92 12.32 -12.94
C SER A 58 -9.44 12.32 -14.37
N PHE A 59 -10.25 13.30 -14.78
CA PHE A 59 -10.61 13.56 -16.19
C PHE A 59 -11.88 12.93 -16.80
N GLY A 60 -12.92 12.55 -16.06
CA GLY A 60 -14.21 12.14 -16.65
C GLY A 60 -14.17 10.94 -17.62
N LEU A 61 -12.99 10.32 -17.82
CA LEU A 61 -12.69 9.19 -18.68
C LEU A 61 -11.71 8.20 -18.01
N SER A 62 -11.16 8.52 -16.84
CA SER A 62 -10.21 7.67 -16.09
C SER A 62 -10.87 6.74 -15.06
N GLY A 63 -12.19 6.60 -15.10
CA GLY A 63 -12.87 5.49 -14.42
C GLY A 63 -12.36 4.10 -14.87
N ASN A 64 -11.44 4.05 -15.83
CA ASN A 64 -10.90 2.87 -16.50
C ASN A 64 -9.61 2.33 -15.85
N TRP A 65 -9.00 3.06 -14.91
CA TRP A 65 -7.72 2.64 -14.29
C TRP A 65 -7.78 2.45 -12.77
N SER A 66 -8.83 2.93 -12.10
CA SER A 66 -9.09 2.57 -10.71
C SER A 66 -9.19 1.04 -10.57
N ARG A 67 -8.43 0.48 -9.62
CA ARG A 67 -8.62 -0.91 -9.19
C ARG A 67 -9.78 -0.94 -8.22
N ALA A 68 -10.45 -2.09 -8.14
CA ALA A 68 -11.64 -2.22 -7.33
C ALA A 68 -11.35 -1.96 -5.85
N MET A 69 -12.31 -1.36 -5.15
CA MET A 69 -12.38 -1.44 -3.70
C MET A 69 -12.86 -2.84 -3.34
N TYR A 70 -12.20 -3.45 -2.36
CA TYR A 70 -12.43 -4.84 -2.00
C TYR A 70 -13.15 -4.93 -0.68
N GLY A 71 -14.20 -5.75 -0.63
CA GLY A 71 -14.78 -6.20 0.62
C GLY A 71 -13.91 -7.29 1.24
N ILE A 72 -13.73 -7.22 2.54
CA ILE A 72 -13.11 -8.25 3.36
C ILE A 72 -14.06 -8.61 4.51
N ILE A 73 -14.22 -9.90 4.76
CA ILE A 73 -14.77 -10.44 6.02
C ILE A 73 -13.71 -11.30 6.69
N ASN A 74 -13.55 -11.13 7.99
CA ASN A 74 -12.67 -11.92 8.83
C ASN A 74 -13.48 -12.53 9.98
N ILE A 75 -13.43 -13.85 10.14
CA ILE A 75 -14.09 -14.59 11.23
C ILE A 75 -12.98 -15.23 12.06
N ASP A 76 -12.73 -14.70 13.25
CA ASP A 76 -11.73 -15.20 14.19
C ASP A 76 -12.41 -15.96 15.33
N ASN A 77 -12.00 -17.22 15.51
CA ASN A 77 -12.57 -18.13 16.51
C ASN A 77 -11.68 -18.32 17.76
N GLY A 78 -10.57 -17.59 17.84
CA GLY A 78 -9.57 -17.64 18.91
C GLY A 78 -8.40 -18.62 18.68
N GLU A 79 -8.57 -19.65 17.85
CA GLU A 79 -7.50 -20.60 17.48
C GLU A 79 -7.05 -20.43 16.03
N LEU A 80 -7.94 -19.98 15.16
CA LEU A 80 -7.71 -19.65 13.76
C LEU A 80 -8.63 -18.53 13.31
N ALA A 81 -8.34 -17.98 12.13
CA ALA A 81 -9.22 -17.06 11.46
C ALA A 81 -9.46 -17.47 10.00
N LEU A 82 -10.70 -17.29 9.57
CA LEU A 82 -11.17 -17.45 8.19
C LEU A 82 -11.34 -16.04 7.60
N ARG A 83 -10.56 -15.70 6.59
CA ARG A 83 -10.69 -14.43 5.87
C ARG A 83 -11.17 -14.66 4.46
N HIS A 84 -12.21 -13.96 4.03
CA HIS A 84 -12.62 -13.96 2.64
C HIS A 84 -12.48 -12.54 2.09
N ALA A 85 -11.61 -12.40 1.09
CA ALA A 85 -11.41 -11.18 0.33
C ALA A 85 -11.87 -11.39 -1.10
N ILE A 86 -12.60 -10.42 -1.67
CA ILE A 86 -13.08 -10.48 -3.07
C ILE A 86 -12.01 -9.91 -4.01
N MET A 87 -10.76 -10.41 -3.94
CA MET A 87 -9.62 -9.86 -4.69
C MET A 87 -9.21 -10.69 -5.91
N GLU A 88 -9.08 -10.06 -7.07
CA GLU A 88 -8.44 -10.67 -8.26
C GLU A 88 -6.94 -10.35 -8.27
N GLY A 89 -6.08 -11.34 -8.52
CA GLY A 89 -4.61 -11.16 -8.50
C GLY A 89 -3.81 -12.47 -8.75
N ARG A 90 -2.56 -12.51 -8.30
CA ARG A 90 -1.50 -13.48 -8.68
C ARG A 90 -1.60 -14.84 -7.96
N PRO A 91 -1.02 -15.93 -8.50
CA PRO A 91 -1.05 -17.26 -7.89
C PRO A 91 -0.58 -17.27 -6.44
N LEU A 92 -1.40 -17.89 -5.58
CA LEU A 92 -1.15 -18.12 -4.16
C LEU A 92 0.13 -18.93 -3.89
N GLY A 93 0.81 -18.57 -2.81
CA GLY A 93 1.83 -19.40 -2.18
C GLY A 93 3.24 -19.22 -2.70
N ASP A 94 3.51 -18.34 -3.68
CA ASP A 94 4.90 -18.12 -4.13
C ASP A 94 5.64 -17.17 -3.18
N TYR A 95 6.36 -17.74 -2.22
CA TYR A 95 7.07 -16.95 -1.22
C TYR A 95 8.35 -16.25 -1.71
N ARG A 96 8.60 -16.27 -3.02
CA ARG A 96 9.76 -15.62 -3.65
C ARG A 96 9.43 -14.19 -4.12
N LEU A 97 8.17 -13.79 -4.06
CA LEU A 97 7.73 -12.43 -4.38
C LEU A 97 7.84 -11.58 -3.11
N PRO A 98 8.62 -10.48 -3.09
CA PRO A 98 8.76 -9.62 -1.90
C PRO A 98 7.48 -8.87 -1.53
N TYR A 99 6.47 -8.91 -2.39
CA TYR A 99 5.16 -8.31 -2.18
C TYR A 99 4.09 -9.38 -2.17
N TRP A 100 3.40 -9.52 -1.03
CA TRP A 100 2.35 -10.51 -0.85
C TRP A 100 0.93 -9.89 -0.80
N PRO A 101 0.36 -9.44 -1.93
CA PRO A 101 -1.08 -9.47 -2.07
C PRO A 101 -1.49 -10.88 -2.47
N LEU A 102 -1.85 -11.69 -1.47
CA LEU A 102 -2.43 -13.02 -1.66
C LEU A 102 -3.74 -12.91 -2.42
N THR A 103 -3.93 -13.77 -3.43
CA THR A 103 -5.27 -13.99 -3.98
C THR A 103 -5.98 -15.12 -3.32
N SER A 104 -6.51 -14.86 -2.14
CA SER A 104 -7.31 -15.88 -1.52
C SER A 104 -8.75 -15.47 -1.45
N PHE A 105 -9.50 -16.00 -2.41
CA PHE A 105 -10.90 -16.33 -2.18
C PHE A 105 -10.91 -17.40 -1.08
N VAL A 106 -11.06 -16.94 0.17
CA VAL A 106 -11.07 -17.71 1.43
C VAL A 106 -9.70 -18.25 1.87
N SER A 107 -9.05 -17.51 2.77
CA SER A 107 -7.85 -17.86 3.52
C SER A 107 -8.18 -18.42 4.87
N ILE A 108 -7.43 -19.44 5.25
CA ILE A 108 -7.47 -20.03 6.59
C ILE A 108 -6.09 -19.79 7.19
N TYR A 109 -6.03 -19.00 8.25
CA TYR A 109 -4.76 -18.62 8.86
C TYR A 109 -4.74 -18.84 10.36
N SER A 110 -3.55 -19.20 10.83
CA SER A 110 -3.14 -19.22 12.23
C SER A 110 -1.72 -18.67 12.25
N ASN A 111 -1.35 -17.85 13.25
CA ASN A 111 -0.07 -17.12 13.36
C ASN A 111 1.08 -17.72 12.52
N SER A 112 1.55 -17.13 11.41
CA SER A 112 2.65 -17.69 10.58
C SER A 112 2.29 -18.85 9.62
N ALA A 113 1.04 -19.05 9.22
CA ALA A 113 0.71 -19.83 8.02
C ALA A 113 -0.68 -19.51 7.47
N GLU A 114 -0.78 -19.44 6.15
CA GLU A 114 -2.03 -19.22 5.41
C GLU A 114 -2.22 -20.31 4.38
N LEU A 115 -3.43 -20.88 4.33
CA LEU A 115 -3.84 -21.80 3.29
C LEU A 115 -4.99 -21.21 2.49
N ALA A 116 -4.87 -21.28 1.17
CA ALA A 116 -5.83 -20.67 0.27
C ALA A 116 -6.62 -21.70 -0.53
N HIS A 117 -7.91 -21.40 -0.69
CA HIS A 117 -8.90 -22.27 -1.30
C HIS A 117 -9.07 -21.95 -2.80
N LYS A 118 -8.69 -22.89 -3.69
CA LYS A 118 -8.85 -22.72 -5.14
C LYS A 118 -9.86 -23.71 -5.69
N SER A 119 -10.95 -23.24 -6.29
CA SER A 119 -11.98 -24.12 -6.86
C SER A 119 -12.14 -23.93 -8.36
N SER A 120 -12.56 -24.98 -9.06
CA SER A 120 -12.95 -24.94 -10.46
C SER A 120 -14.03 -25.97 -10.76
N VAL A 121 -14.69 -25.79 -11.90
CA VAL A 121 -15.60 -26.77 -12.48
C VAL A 121 -15.18 -27.02 -13.92
N SER A 122 -15.17 -28.29 -14.34
CA SER A 122 -14.92 -28.66 -15.73
C SER A 122 -15.91 -29.70 -16.21
N PHE A 123 -16.23 -29.69 -17.50
CA PHE A 123 -17.18 -30.62 -18.10
C PHE A 123 -16.97 -30.73 -19.62
N SER A 124 -17.59 -31.74 -20.22
CA SER A 124 -17.56 -31.96 -21.67
C SER A 124 -18.63 -31.12 -22.38
N ALA A 125 -18.23 -30.22 -23.28
CA ALA A 125 -19.11 -29.46 -24.17
C ALA A 125 -18.61 -29.59 -25.62
N ASP A 126 -19.50 -29.96 -26.55
CA ASP A 126 -19.18 -30.14 -27.99
C ASP A 126 -17.93 -31.01 -28.26
N GLY A 127 -17.71 -32.03 -27.43
CA GLY A 127 -16.56 -32.94 -27.53
C GLY A 127 -15.23 -32.35 -27.05
N LYS A 128 -15.24 -31.19 -26.40
CA LYS A 128 -14.08 -30.56 -25.75
C LYS A 128 -14.31 -30.45 -24.26
N LYS A 129 -13.23 -30.50 -23.48
CA LYS A 129 -13.27 -30.17 -22.06
C LYS A 129 -13.30 -28.65 -21.91
N GLU A 130 -14.34 -28.13 -21.28
CA GLU A 130 -14.40 -26.75 -20.81
C GLU A 130 -14.07 -26.68 -19.32
N GLU A 131 -13.41 -25.61 -18.89
CA GLU A 131 -13.03 -25.40 -17.50
C GLU A 131 -13.34 -23.95 -17.09
N PHE A 132 -14.04 -23.81 -15.99
CA PHE A 132 -14.44 -22.53 -15.40
C PHE A 132 -13.84 -22.44 -13.99
N PRO A 133 -12.90 -21.52 -13.73
CA PRO A 133 -12.42 -21.27 -12.38
C PRO A 133 -13.53 -20.65 -11.51
N PHE A 134 -13.49 -20.90 -10.21
CA PHE A 134 -14.39 -20.27 -9.26
C PHE A 134 -14.10 -18.76 -9.19
N ARG A 135 -15.08 -17.95 -9.58
CA ARG A 135 -14.98 -16.50 -9.60
C ARG A 135 -16.31 -15.90 -9.16
N CYS A 136 -16.30 -14.98 -8.21
CA CYS A 136 -17.50 -14.23 -7.81
C CYS A 136 -17.78 -13.09 -8.80
N GLY A 137 -19.06 -12.77 -8.99
CA GLY A 137 -19.51 -11.60 -9.74
C GLY A 137 -19.36 -11.69 -11.27
N ASP A 138 -19.96 -10.70 -11.94
CA ASP A 138 -20.03 -10.60 -13.40
C ASP A 138 -18.65 -10.33 -14.04
N PRO A 139 -18.24 -11.10 -15.07
CA PRO A 139 -17.01 -10.89 -15.84
C PRO A 139 -16.79 -9.46 -16.30
N LYS A 140 -17.85 -8.70 -16.63
CA LYS A 140 -17.71 -7.30 -17.08
C LYS A 140 -17.20 -6.36 -16.00
N TYR A 141 -17.38 -6.73 -14.73
CA TYR A 141 -16.86 -5.95 -13.62
C TYR A 141 -15.42 -6.35 -13.32
N ARG A 142 -14.96 -7.52 -13.76
CA ARG A 142 -13.56 -7.98 -13.76
C ARG A 142 -12.76 -7.14 -14.79
N GLY A 143 -12.25 -5.96 -14.45
CA GLY A 143 -10.81 -5.70 -14.23
C GLY A 143 -9.94 -5.84 -15.47
N SER A 144 -10.14 -6.91 -16.22
CA SER A 144 -9.45 -7.31 -17.44
C SER A 144 -10.18 -6.92 -18.72
N ASP A 145 -11.49 -6.62 -18.69
CA ASP A 145 -12.20 -6.22 -19.91
C ASP A 145 -12.01 -4.72 -20.19
N ALA A 146 -11.11 -4.42 -21.13
CA ALA A 146 -10.81 -3.05 -21.58
C ALA A 146 -12.04 -2.32 -22.16
N LYS A 147 -13.14 -3.03 -22.44
CA LYS A 147 -14.34 -2.48 -23.09
C LYS A 147 -15.47 -2.07 -22.14
N LEU A 148 -15.40 -2.41 -20.85
CA LEU A 148 -16.51 -2.26 -19.91
C LEU A 148 -16.14 -1.33 -18.73
N ASN A 149 -16.28 -0.03 -18.99
CA ASN A 149 -16.02 1.07 -18.06
C ASN A 149 -17.07 1.28 -16.94
N ASN A 150 -17.82 0.25 -16.57
CA ASN A 150 -18.79 0.35 -15.48
C ASN A 150 -18.24 -0.28 -14.19
N ARG A 151 -17.12 0.24 -13.68
CA ARG A 151 -16.35 -0.34 -12.56
C ARG A 151 -16.89 -0.05 -11.15
N MET A 152 -18.00 0.68 -10.99
CA MET A 152 -18.57 1.00 -9.67
C MET A 152 -19.38 -0.13 -9.01
N LYS A 153 -19.59 -1.29 -9.67
CA LYS A 153 -20.52 -2.33 -9.17
C LYS A 153 -19.90 -3.55 -8.49
N ARG A 154 -18.59 -3.59 -8.26
CA ARG A 154 -17.98 -4.75 -7.57
C ARG A 154 -18.30 -4.85 -6.07
N ILE A 155 -18.69 -3.74 -5.43
CA ILE A 155 -18.78 -3.59 -3.97
C ILE A 155 -20.20 -3.89 -3.44
N ASP A 156 -21.13 -4.31 -4.30
CA ASP A 156 -22.52 -4.57 -3.88
C ASP A 156 -22.80 -6.00 -3.42
N GLU A 157 -21.88 -6.93 -3.67
CA GLU A 157 -21.95 -8.31 -3.19
C GLU A 157 -21.38 -8.35 -1.76
N GLY A 158 -22.26 -8.20 -0.76
CA GLY A 158 -21.88 -8.47 0.63
C GLY A 158 -21.69 -9.98 0.88
N PHE A 159 -21.37 -10.33 2.12
CA PHE A 159 -21.04 -11.68 2.54
C PHE A 159 -22.27 -12.40 3.05
N GLU A 160 -22.51 -13.63 2.59
CA GLU A 160 -23.61 -14.44 3.10
C GLU A 160 -23.16 -15.22 4.33
N LEU A 161 -23.64 -14.81 5.50
CA LEU A 161 -23.30 -15.42 6.79
C LEU A 161 -24.55 -15.98 7.47
N ALA A 162 -24.48 -17.21 7.97
CA ALA A 162 -25.49 -17.78 8.85
C ALA A 162 -24.86 -18.12 10.21
N ARG A 163 -25.62 -17.97 11.29
CA ARG A 163 -25.24 -18.48 12.61
C ARG A 163 -26.09 -19.71 12.94
N PHE A 164 -25.43 -20.78 13.34
CA PHE A 164 -26.07 -22.03 13.73
C PHE A 164 -25.39 -22.55 15.00
N SER A 165 -26.11 -22.55 16.12
CA SER A 165 -25.52 -22.88 17.43
C SER A 165 -24.29 -21.96 17.72
N GLU A 166 -23.16 -22.56 18.11
CA GLU A 166 -21.87 -21.90 18.35
C GLU A 166 -20.99 -21.75 17.08
N SER A 167 -21.59 -21.86 15.90
CA SER A 167 -20.90 -21.85 14.61
C SER A 167 -21.33 -20.66 13.76
N ASP A 168 -20.36 -20.02 13.11
CA ASP A 168 -20.58 -19.08 12.02
C ASP A 168 -20.26 -19.76 10.69
N ILE A 169 -21.19 -19.66 9.74
CA ILE A 169 -21.11 -20.36 8.46
C ILE A 169 -21.04 -19.31 7.35
N LEU A 170 -19.86 -19.18 6.75
CA LEU A 170 -19.63 -18.31 5.61
C LEU A 170 -19.97 -19.06 4.32
N LYS A 171 -20.93 -18.56 3.56
CA LYS A 171 -21.26 -19.05 2.22
C LYS A 171 -20.62 -18.17 1.15
N VAL A 172 -19.80 -18.79 0.30
CA VAL A 172 -19.14 -18.15 -0.84
C VAL A 172 -19.67 -18.77 -2.11
N THR A 173 -20.08 -17.94 -3.08
CA THR A 173 -20.71 -18.42 -4.32
C THR A 173 -20.03 -17.82 -5.54
N ASN A 174 -20.00 -18.55 -6.66
CA ASN A 174 -19.60 -18.00 -7.97
C ASN A 174 -20.76 -17.30 -8.69
N LYS A 175 -21.76 -16.82 -7.94
CA LYS A 175 -22.95 -16.17 -8.50
C LYS A 175 -22.54 -14.97 -9.33
N GLY A 176 -23.19 -14.81 -10.48
CA GLY A 176 -22.86 -13.76 -11.46
C GLY A 176 -21.73 -14.13 -12.43
N SER A 177 -21.00 -15.23 -12.21
CA SER A 177 -19.98 -15.69 -13.17
C SER A 177 -20.55 -16.20 -14.49
N GLU A 178 -19.68 -16.40 -15.48
CA GLU A 178 -20.03 -17.04 -16.75
C GLU A 178 -20.23 -18.57 -16.66
N SER A 179 -19.98 -19.16 -15.50
CA SER A 179 -20.10 -20.61 -15.33
C SER A 179 -21.57 -21.04 -15.41
N PRO A 180 -21.92 -22.09 -16.18
CA PRO A 180 -23.26 -22.66 -16.18
C PRO A 180 -23.59 -23.43 -14.89
N VAL A 181 -22.61 -23.61 -14.00
CA VAL A 181 -22.75 -24.32 -12.72
C VAL A 181 -22.56 -23.33 -11.58
N LEU A 182 -23.59 -23.18 -10.73
CA LEU A 182 -23.49 -22.44 -9.49
C LEU A 182 -22.78 -23.32 -8.45
N MET A 183 -21.62 -22.88 -7.99
CA MET A 183 -20.88 -23.45 -6.88
C MET A 183 -21.18 -22.63 -5.62
N GLU A 184 -21.59 -23.31 -4.55
CA GLU A 184 -21.82 -22.76 -3.21
C GLU A 184 -20.89 -23.47 -2.22
N HIS A 185 -19.98 -22.73 -1.62
CA HIS A 185 -18.96 -23.22 -0.69
C HIS A 185 -19.28 -22.71 0.71
N HIS A 186 -19.52 -23.63 1.64
CA HIS A 186 -19.89 -23.29 3.01
C HIS A 186 -18.72 -23.65 3.93
N PHE A 187 -18.17 -22.63 4.59
CA PHE A 187 -17.09 -22.77 5.56
C PHE A 187 -17.67 -22.65 6.96
N VAL A 188 -17.57 -23.72 7.74
CA VAL A 188 -18.11 -23.78 9.11
C VAL A 188 -17.00 -23.41 10.10
N VAL A 189 -17.17 -22.29 10.80
CA VAL A 189 -16.23 -21.80 11.80
C VAL A 189 -16.81 -21.98 13.19
N ASN A 190 -16.37 -23.03 13.87
CA ASN A 190 -16.73 -23.32 15.25
C ASN A 190 -15.81 -22.58 16.20
N LYS A 191 -16.35 -22.00 17.28
CA LYS A 191 -15.54 -21.34 18.30
C LYS A 191 -14.46 -22.26 18.89
N GLY A 192 -13.22 -21.76 18.97
CA GLY A 192 -12.07 -22.48 19.55
C GLY A 192 -11.67 -23.78 18.83
N SER A 193 -12.17 -23.99 17.61
CA SER A 193 -11.89 -25.17 16.80
C SER A 193 -10.71 -24.95 15.88
N LEU A 194 -9.90 -26.00 15.68
CA LEU A 194 -8.89 -26.04 14.61
C LEU A 194 -9.43 -26.68 13.32
N ASP A 195 -10.64 -27.21 13.37
CA ASP A 195 -11.34 -27.90 12.29
C ASP A 195 -12.29 -26.92 11.57
N ILE A 196 -12.25 -26.93 10.24
CA ILE A 196 -13.11 -26.19 9.32
C ILE A 196 -13.75 -27.21 8.36
N PRO A 197 -14.98 -27.65 8.67
CA PRO A 197 -15.80 -28.37 7.72
C PRO A 197 -16.11 -27.48 6.51
N VAL A 198 -15.91 -28.04 5.31
CA VAL A 198 -16.23 -27.39 4.04
C VAL A 198 -17.25 -28.23 3.29
N ILE A 199 -18.38 -27.60 2.94
CA ILE A 199 -19.47 -28.25 2.20
C ILE A 199 -19.64 -27.54 0.87
N ILE A 200 -19.56 -28.29 -0.22
CA ILE A 200 -19.65 -27.78 -1.58
C ILE A 200 -20.88 -28.33 -2.25
N LYS A 201 -21.69 -27.43 -2.79
CA LYS A 201 -22.86 -27.74 -3.61
C LYS A 201 -22.66 -27.13 -4.98
N ALA A 202 -22.78 -27.94 -6.02
CA ALA A 202 -22.66 -27.50 -7.40
C ALA A 202 -23.95 -27.80 -8.15
N THR A 203 -24.62 -26.77 -8.65
CA THR A 203 -25.96 -26.85 -9.25
C THR A 203 -25.92 -26.43 -10.72
N ASN A 204 -26.47 -27.25 -11.61
CA ASN A 204 -26.62 -26.89 -13.02
C ASN A 204 -27.70 -25.80 -13.17
N GLN A 205 -27.29 -24.58 -13.50
CA GLN A 205 -28.21 -23.46 -13.75
C GLN A 205 -28.56 -23.29 -15.23
N SER A 206 -27.95 -24.09 -16.11
CA SER A 206 -28.24 -24.06 -17.53
C SER A 206 -29.53 -24.81 -17.86
N LYS A 207 -29.99 -24.65 -19.10
CA LYS A 207 -31.13 -25.41 -19.65
C LYS A 207 -30.70 -26.73 -20.30
N GLN A 208 -29.41 -27.05 -20.28
CA GLN A 208 -28.84 -28.21 -20.98
C GLN A 208 -28.29 -29.20 -19.96
N ILE A 209 -28.24 -30.48 -20.36
CA ILE A 209 -27.57 -31.54 -19.58
C ILE A 209 -26.06 -31.31 -19.67
N ILE A 210 -25.41 -31.24 -18.52
CA ILE A 210 -23.94 -31.16 -18.45
C ILE A 210 -23.40 -32.59 -18.35
N LYS A 211 -22.41 -32.95 -19.18
CA LYS A 211 -21.78 -34.27 -19.21
C LYS A 211 -20.37 -34.24 -18.64
N ASP A 212 -19.97 -35.31 -17.97
CA ASP A 212 -18.64 -35.50 -17.39
C ASP A 212 -18.21 -34.33 -16.48
N LEU A 213 -19.14 -33.88 -15.63
CA LEU A 213 -18.90 -32.81 -14.69
C LEU A 213 -17.85 -33.23 -13.66
N VAL A 214 -16.87 -32.37 -13.44
CA VAL A 214 -15.88 -32.47 -12.35
C VAL A 214 -15.88 -31.13 -11.62
N VAL A 215 -16.21 -31.17 -10.33
CA VAL A 215 -16.04 -30.03 -9.43
C VAL A 215 -14.83 -30.33 -8.56
N GLU A 216 -13.83 -29.46 -8.59
CA GLU A 216 -12.53 -29.68 -7.94
C GLU A 216 -12.16 -28.50 -7.06
N VAL A 217 -11.66 -28.80 -5.87
CA VAL A 217 -10.94 -27.86 -5.02
C VAL A 217 -9.50 -28.31 -4.88
N SER A 218 -8.57 -27.37 -5.03
CA SER A 218 -7.14 -27.57 -4.83
C SER A 218 -6.63 -26.70 -3.69
N TYR A 219 -5.74 -27.30 -2.91
CA TYR A 219 -4.94 -26.68 -1.88
C TYR A 219 -3.49 -27.01 -2.19
N ALA A 220 -2.62 -26.02 -2.21
CA ALA A 220 -1.22 -26.24 -2.47
C ALA A 220 -0.35 -25.29 -1.67
N GLN A 221 0.80 -25.78 -1.22
CA GLN A 221 1.86 -24.96 -0.66
C GLN A 221 3.22 -25.49 -1.09
N ASP A 222 4.19 -24.59 -1.16
CA ASP A 222 5.56 -24.85 -1.60
C ASP A 222 6.59 -24.70 -0.46
N PHE A 223 6.13 -24.76 0.81
CA PHE A 223 6.85 -24.17 1.92
C PHE A 223 7.25 -25.12 3.07
N ASN A 224 8.57 -25.36 3.26
CA ASN A 224 9.21 -25.92 4.49
C ASN A 224 8.56 -27.16 5.14
N TRP A 225 7.93 -28.02 4.34
CA TRP A 225 7.26 -29.22 4.82
C TRP A 225 8.25 -30.32 5.16
N SER A 226 8.19 -30.86 6.38
CA SER A 226 9.12 -31.89 6.86
C SER A 226 8.49 -33.28 6.95
N ASN A 227 7.17 -33.37 7.09
CA ASN A 227 6.47 -34.63 7.26
C ASN A 227 5.18 -34.63 6.43
N PHE A 228 4.95 -35.75 5.76
CA PHE A 228 3.73 -36.00 5.00
C PHE A 228 3.16 -37.33 5.41
N GLY A 229 1.85 -37.45 5.43
CA GLY A 229 1.20 -38.73 5.67
C GLY A 229 -0.11 -38.87 4.93
N VAL A 230 -0.42 -40.11 4.57
CA VAL A 230 -1.67 -40.49 3.93
C VAL A 230 -2.37 -41.58 4.73
N ASN A 231 -3.68 -41.63 4.61
CA ASN A 231 -4.50 -42.66 5.24
C ASN A 231 -5.52 -43.21 4.24
N HIS A 232 -5.71 -44.54 4.28
CA HIS A 232 -6.75 -45.29 3.55
C HIS A 232 -7.64 -46.11 4.50
N SER A 233 -7.51 -45.87 5.81
CA SER A 233 -8.21 -46.59 6.87
C SER A 233 -8.30 -45.71 8.13
N GLN A 234 -7.58 -46.05 9.21
CA GLN A 234 -7.57 -45.29 10.48
C GLN A 234 -6.18 -44.80 10.93
N LYS A 235 -5.10 -45.27 10.28
CA LYS A 235 -3.72 -44.93 10.67
C LYS A 235 -3.00 -44.29 9.50
N TYR A 236 -2.35 -43.17 9.81
CA TYR A 236 -1.49 -42.50 8.83
C TYR A 236 -0.22 -43.30 8.57
N GLN A 237 0.11 -43.43 7.29
CA GLN A 237 1.41 -43.90 6.82
C GLN A 237 2.23 -42.68 6.39
N GLU A 238 3.43 -42.53 6.93
CA GLU A 238 4.34 -41.47 6.50
C GLU A 238 4.83 -41.73 5.08
N ILE A 239 4.90 -40.66 4.28
CA ILE A 239 5.38 -40.69 2.89
C ILE A 239 6.46 -39.62 2.69
N LYS A 240 7.25 -39.77 1.61
CA LYS A 240 8.31 -38.83 1.22
C LYS A 240 8.11 -38.40 -0.23
N ALA A 241 8.50 -37.18 -0.57
CA ALA A 241 8.55 -36.74 -1.96
C ALA A 241 9.64 -37.50 -2.75
N PRO A 242 9.45 -37.78 -4.05
CA PRO A 242 8.22 -37.60 -4.83
C PRO A 242 7.16 -38.66 -4.47
N ALA A 243 5.90 -38.25 -4.38
CA ALA A 243 4.77 -39.16 -4.24
C ALA A 243 3.51 -38.57 -4.89
N LYS A 244 2.61 -39.43 -5.38
CA LYS A 244 1.28 -39.03 -5.81
C LYS A 244 0.31 -40.20 -5.67
N GLY A 245 -0.95 -39.92 -5.41
CA GLY A 245 -1.97 -40.95 -5.29
C GLY A 245 -3.31 -40.41 -4.81
N GLU A 246 -4.22 -41.32 -4.54
CA GLU A 246 -5.50 -41.08 -3.88
C GLU A 246 -5.38 -41.49 -2.41
N ALA A 247 -6.19 -40.92 -1.52
CA ALA A 247 -6.24 -41.27 -0.10
C ALA A 247 -7.56 -40.82 0.52
N ASP A 248 -7.97 -41.43 1.64
CA ASP A 248 -9.08 -40.90 2.44
C ASP A 248 -8.68 -39.64 3.21
N SER A 249 -7.40 -39.51 3.51
CA SER A 249 -6.88 -38.37 4.26
C SER A 249 -5.42 -38.10 3.93
N PHE A 250 -5.03 -36.84 4.00
CA PHE A 250 -3.66 -36.38 3.78
C PHE A 250 -3.29 -35.37 4.87
N PHE A 251 -2.05 -35.38 5.35
CA PHE A 251 -1.50 -34.25 6.09
C PHE A 251 -0.14 -33.84 5.55
N ALA A 252 0.14 -32.54 5.66
CA ALA A 252 1.46 -31.96 5.52
C ALA A 252 1.79 -31.19 6.80
N PHE A 253 2.95 -31.45 7.39
CA PHE A 253 3.42 -30.81 8.62
C PHE A 253 4.82 -30.22 8.42
N SER A 254 4.98 -28.98 8.90
CA SER A 254 6.22 -28.23 8.91
C SER A 254 6.75 -28.14 10.34
N SER A 255 7.91 -28.74 10.57
CA SER A 255 8.66 -28.56 11.81
C SER A 255 9.15 -27.12 11.99
N GLY A 256 9.47 -26.42 10.90
CA GLY A 256 9.90 -25.02 10.94
C GLY A 256 8.78 -24.06 11.38
N MET A 257 7.53 -24.34 11.01
CA MET A 257 6.37 -23.54 11.45
C MET A 257 5.66 -24.11 12.69
N GLU A 258 6.14 -25.27 13.18
CA GLU A 258 5.52 -26.09 14.24
C GLU A 258 4.03 -26.38 14.00
N ARG A 259 3.62 -26.51 12.73
CA ARG A 259 2.22 -26.72 12.34
C ARG A 259 2.06 -27.33 10.96
N GLY A 260 0.83 -27.64 10.61
CA GLY A 260 0.48 -28.11 9.28
C GLY A 260 -1.00 -28.14 9.01
N TYR A 261 -1.35 -28.82 7.92
CA TYR A 261 -2.72 -28.99 7.46
C TYR A 261 -3.04 -30.47 7.31
N GLU A 262 -4.21 -30.86 7.78
CA GLU A 262 -4.81 -32.18 7.58
C GLU A 262 -6.10 -32.03 6.79
N PHE A 263 -6.28 -32.90 5.80
CA PHE A 263 -7.44 -32.97 4.93
C PHE A 263 -8.05 -34.36 5.08
N HIS A 264 -9.36 -34.41 5.23
CA HIS A 264 -10.10 -35.66 5.35
C HIS A 264 -11.34 -35.60 4.46
N GLN A 265 -11.45 -36.52 3.51
CA GLN A 265 -12.68 -36.66 2.73
C GLN A 265 -13.78 -37.22 3.61
N ILE A 266 -15.03 -36.79 3.41
CA ILE A 266 -16.16 -37.24 4.24
C ILE A 266 -17.18 -37.96 3.35
N GLU A 267 -17.99 -37.21 2.60
CA GLU A 267 -19.07 -37.76 1.79
C GLU A 267 -18.99 -37.18 0.37
N GLY A 268 -19.09 -38.06 -0.63
CA GLY A 268 -19.10 -37.69 -2.05
C GLY A 268 -17.80 -37.06 -2.56
N ALA A 269 -16.75 -37.02 -1.74
CA ALA A 269 -15.46 -36.43 -2.09
C ALA A 269 -14.45 -37.52 -2.40
N GLU A 270 -13.62 -37.28 -3.42
CA GLU A 270 -12.41 -38.03 -3.73
C GLU A 270 -11.20 -37.13 -3.48
N LEU A 271 -10.30 -37.55 -2.60
CA LEU A 271 -9.05 -36.84 -2.30
C LEU A 271 -7.86 -37.49 -3.02
N SER A 272 -7.08 -36.64 -3.69
CA SER A 272 -5.79 -36.99 -4.27
C SER A 272 -4.71 -36.01 -3.86
N TYR A 273 -3.46 -36.46 -3.91
CA TYR A 273 -2.30 -35.66 -3.51
C TYR A 273 -1.15 -35.82 -4.51
N LYS A 274 -0.29 -34.80 -4.55
CA LYS A 274 0.98 -34.79 -5.28
C LYS A 274 2.03 -34.09 -4.43
N LEU A 275 3.23 -34.68 -4.34
CA LEU A 275 4.42 -34.13 -3.70
C LEU A 275 5.50 -33.93 -4.76
N ASP A 276 6.03 -32.72 -4.88
CA ASP A 276 7.12 -32.37 -5.78
C ASP A 276 8.45 -32.25 -5.01
N PRO A 277 9.48 -33.03 -5.37
CA PRO A 277 10.75 -33.05 -4.66
C PRO A 277 11.63 -31.83 -4.95
N GLU A 278 11.51 -31.17 -6.11
CA GLU A 278 12.40 -30.06 -6.49
C GLU A 278 12.12 -28.80 -5.66
N PHE A 279 10.85 -28.59 -5.33
CA PHE A 279 10.38 -27.40 -4.62
C PHE A 279 9.83 -27.72 -3.23
N ASN A 280 9.89 -28.99 -2.80
CA ASN A 280 9.25 -29.49 -1.58
C ASN A 280 7.78 -29.03 -1.49
N THR A 281 7.08 -29.07 -2.63
CA THR A 281 5.68 -28.64 -2.72
C THR A 281 4.75 -29.81 -2.49
N TRP A 282 3.57 -29.52 -1.98
CA TRP A 282 2.44 -30.43 -2.02
C TRP A 282 1.22 -29.75 -2.63
N GLU A 283 0.40 -30.60 -3.23
CA GLU A 283 -0.91 -30.24 -3.74
C GLU A 283 -1.88 -31.34 -3.29
N VAL A 284 -3.02 -30.92 -2.73
CA VAL A 284 -4.16 -31.78 -2.43
C VAL A 284 -5.31 -31.31 -3.32
N ARG A 285 -5.94 -32.26 -4.02
CA ARG A 285 -7.14 -32.02 -4.81
C ARG A 285 -8.28 -32.85 -4.24
N ILE A 286 -9.40 -32.20 -4.01
CA ILE A 286 -10.63 -32.81 -3.52
C ILE A 286 -11.69 -32.56 -4.58
N LYS A 287 -12.26 -33.62 -5.14
CA LYS A 287 -13.21 -33.50 -6.24
C LYS A 287 -14.46 -34.35 -6.02
N ASN A 288 -15.51 -33.99 -6.74
CA ASN A 288 -16.67 -34.85 -6.98
C ASN A 288 -16.94 -34.86 -8.50
N VAL A 289 -17.35 -36.02 -9.01
CA VAL A 289 -17.61 -36.25 -10.43
C VAL A 289 -19.06 -36.68 -10.65
N SER A 290 -19.66 -36.18 -11.73
CA SER A 290 -20.94 -36.69 -12.21
C SER A 290 -20.89 -36.93 -13.71
N THR A 291 -21.33 -38.11 -14.15
CA THR A 291 -21.44 -38.44 -15.58
C THR A 291 -22.43 -37.52 -16.29
N THR A 292 -23.52 -37.17 -15.62
CA THR A 292 -24.56 -36.26 -16.13
C THR A 292 -25.14 -35.44 -15.00
N LEU A 293 -25.35 -34.14 -15.22
CA LEU A 293 -26.07 -33.26 -14.30
C LEU A 293 -27.23 -32.59 -15.04
N GLU A 294 -28.46 -32.95 -14.68
CA GLU A 294 -29.68 -32.42 -15.29
C GLU A 294 -29.91 -30.95 -14.91
N PRO A 295 -30.68 -30.17 -15.71
CA PRO A 295 -31.05 -28.80 -15.35
C PRO A 295 -31.69 -28.71 -13.95
N GLY A 296 -31.11 -27.89 -13.07
CA GLY A 296 -31.55 -27.71 -11.68
C GLY A 296 -31.07 -28.78 -10.69
N GLU A 297 -30.40 -29.83 -11.16
CA GLU A 297 -29.81 -30.85 -10.28
C GLU A 297 -28.53 -30.32 -9.62
N SER A 298 -28.24 -30.83 -8.42
CA SER A 298 -27.03 -30.51 -7.67
C SER A 298 -26.26 -31.76 -7.26
N ILE A 299 -24.93 -31.72 -7.35
CA ILE A 299 -24.05 -32.61 -6.58
C ILE A 299 -23.62 -31.92 -5.29
N LEU A 300 -23.38 -32.71 -4.26
CA LEU A 300 -22.92 -32.26 -2.95
C LEU A 300 -21.78 -33.16 -2.49
N PHE A 301 -20.74 -32.55 -1.95
CA PHE A 301 -19.66 -33.24 -1.25
C PHE A 301 -19.08 -32.38 -0.14
N ASN A 302 -18.44 -33.03 0.81
CA ASN A 302 -17.84 -32.38 1.95
C ASN A 302 -16.51 -33.01 2.34
N TYR A 303 -15.69 -32.20 2.98
CA TYR A 303 -14.42 -32.60 3.57
C TYR A 303 -14.14 -31.69 4.76
N ASN A 304 -13.19 -32.09 5.59
CA ASN A 304 -12.71 -31.25 6.68
C ASN A 304 -11.27 -30.82 6.41
N LEU A 305 -10.99 -29.54 6.65
CA LEU A 305 -9.64 -29.02 6.79
C LEU A 305 -9.35 -28.81 8.27
N ARG A 306 -8.17 -29.23 8.72
CA ARG A 306 -7.71 -29.01 10.09
C ARG A 306 -6.33 -28.39 10.13
N ILE A 307 -6.13 -27.45 11.05
CA ILE A 307 -4.79 -27.00 11.44
C ILE A 307 -4.22 -27.96 12.49
N ILE A 308 -3.07 -28.57 12.20
CA ILE A 308 -2.39 -29.52 13.09
C ILE A 308 -1.17 -28.88 13.73
N LYS A 309 -0.94 -29.14 15.03
CA LYS A 309 0.22 -28.63 15.80
C LYS A 309 1.35 -29.67 15.94
N LYS A 310 1.18 -30.86 15.36
CA LYS A 310 2.14 -31.97 15.34
C LYS A 310 1.78 -32.98 14.24
N PRO A 311 2.71 -33.84 13.79
CA PRO A 311 2.39 -34.92 12.86
C PRO A 311 1.26 -35.81 13.37
N VAL A 312 0.34 -36.17 12.47
CA VAL A 312 -0.86 -36.94 12.80
C VAL A 312 -0.56 -38.43 12.73
N LYS A 313 -1.04 -39.19 13.72
CA LYS A 313 -0.85 -40.65 13.78
C LYS A 313 -2.12 -41.44 13.47
N GLN A 314 -3.27 -40.88 13.78
CA GLN A 314 -4.58 -41.52 13.63
C GLN A 314 -5.61 -40.47 13.26
N THR A 315 -6.57 -40.86 12.44
CA THR A 315 -7.74 -40.03 12.14
C THR A 315 -8.65 -39.93 13.36
N ARG A 316 -9.46 -38.88 13.39
CA ARG A 316 -10.41 -38.59 14.48
C ARG A 316 -11.82 -38.50 13.94
N GLU A 317 -12.78 -38.69 14.83
CA GLU A 317 -14.18 -38.45 14.55
C GLU A 317 -14.43 -36.95 14.35
N MET A 318 -15.24 -36.60 13.36
CA MET A 318 -15.45 -35.24 12.90
C MET A 318 -16.89 -34.80 13.18
N ASN A 319 -17.06 -33.54 13.59
CA ASN A 319 -18.38 -32.91 13.65
C ASN A 319 -18.72 -32.37 12.26
N ILE A 320 -19.82 -32.87 11.69
CA ILE A 320 -20.26 -32.55 10.33
C ILE A 320 -21.65 -31.95 10.42
N ILE A 321 -21.90 -30.88 9.68
CA ILE A 321 -23.25 -30.35 9.47
C ILE A 321 -23.93 -31.23 8.42
N SER A 322 -25.09 -31.79 8.76
CA SER A 322 -25.86 -32.63 7.84
C SER A 322 -26.44 -31.82 6.67
N ARG A 323 -26.85 -32.50 5.60
CA ARG A 323 -27.51 -31.84 4.46
C ARG A 323 -28.81 -31.16 4.88
N GLU A 324 -29.58 -31.81 5.74
CA GLU A 324 -30.83 -31.27 6.29
C GLU A 324 -30.58 -30.02 7.14
N GLU A 325 -29.49 -30.01 7.91
CA GLU A 325 -29.08 -28.84 8.69
C GLU A 325 -28.66 -27.68 7.79
N LEU A 326 -27.96 -27.96 6.68
CA LEU A 326 -27.57 -26.94 5.70
C LEU A 326 -28.79 -26.31 5.01
N ASP A 327 -29.79 -27.11 4.64
CA ASP A 327 -30.98 -26.66 3.92
C ASP A 327 -31.90 -25.76 4.78
N VAL A 328 -31.78 -25.78 6.11
CA VAL A 328 -32.54 -24.90 7.02
C VAL A 328 -31.81 -23.62 7.42
N LEU A 329 -30.54 -23.45 7.00
CA LEU A 329 -29.75 -22.26 7.32
C LEU A 329 -30.37 -21.00 6.72
N LYS A 330 -30.40 -19.93 7.51
CA LYS A 330 -30.82 -18.60 7.07
C LYS A 330 -29.59 -17.70 6.95
N PHE A 331 -29.19 -17.41 5.73
CA PHE A 331 -28.08 -16.51 5.44
C PHE A 331 -28.52 -15.05 5.46
N VAL A 332 -27.77 -14.24 6.19
CA VAL A 332 -27.85 -12.78 6.21
C VAL A 332 -26.74 -12.24 5.32
N ASN A 333 -27.06 -11.25 4.49
CA ASN A 333 -26.09 -10.57 3.65
C ASN A 333 -25.45 -9.40 4.44
N ILE A 334 -24.14 -9.48 4.69
CA ILE A 334 -23.34 -8.48 5.40
C ILE A 334 -22.58 -7.65 4.38
N LYS A 335 -23.00 -6.40 4.16
CA LYS A 335 -22.25 -5.47 3.31
C LYS A 335 -21.14 -4.82 4.11
N PRO A 336 -19.87 -4.89 3.67
CA PRO A 336 -18.82 -4.06 4.26
C PRO A 336 -19.17 -2.60 3.96
N VAL A 337 -19.15 -1.71 4.95
CA VAL A 337 -19.46 -0.27 4.79
C VAL A 337 -18.30 0.63 5.21
N GLU A 338 -17.53 0.19 6.20
CA GLU A 338 -16.39 0.91 6.74
C GLU A 338 -15.19 0.80 5.79
N ILE A 339 -14.53 1.92 5.50
CA ILE A 339 -13.24 1.93 4.81
C ILE A 339 -12.16 1.85 5.89
N LYS A 340 -11.36 0.79 5.85
CA LYS A 340 -10.24 0.61 6.79
C LYS A 340 -8.98 1.19 6.18
N SER A 341 -8.29 2.00 6.97
CA SER A 341 -7.05 2.69 6.62
C SER A 341 -5.90 2.17 7.49
N ALA A 342 -4.66 2.49 7.15
CA ALA A 342 -3.52 2.19 8.00
C ALA A 342 -3.63 2.93 9.34
N SER A 343 -3.26 2.25 10.43
CA SER A 343 -3.14 2.90 11.73
C SER A 343 -1.91 3.79 11.76
N VAL A 344 -2.11 5.07 12.02
CA VAL A 344 -1.04 6.04 12.24
C VAL A 344 -1.10 6.49 13.69
N ASN A 345 0.06 6.53 14.36
CA ASN A 345 0.17 7.12 15.70
C ASN A 345 0.60 8.59 15.56
N PRO A 346 -0.28 9.57 15.85
CA PRO A 346 0.04 10.99 15.73
C PRO A 346 1.23 11.43 16.59
N ASP A 347 1.48 10.76 17.72
CA ASP A 347 2.58 11.08 18.63
C ASP A 347 3.97 10.75 18.04
N GLN A 348 4.00 10.00 16.93
CA GLN A 348 5.22 9.65 16.21
C GLN A 348 5.35 10.41 14.89
N SER A 349 4.37 11.23 14.52
CA SER A 349 4.41 12.02 13.30
C SER A 349 5.50 13.09 13.40
N PHE A 350 6.35 13.16 12.39
CA PHE A 350 7.27 14.30 12.25
C PHE A 350 6.43 15.53 11.95
N THR A 351 6.69 16.64 12.64
CA THR A 351 6.08 17.95 12.44
C THR A 351 6.97 18.83 11.56
N ILE A 352 6.44 19.94 11.03
CA ILE A 352 7.28 20.89 10.27
C ILE A 352 8.41 21.44 11.16
N HIS A 353 8.15 21.60 12.46
CA HIS A 353 9.15 22.03 13.43
C HIS A 353 10.30 21.01 13.58
N ASP A 354 9.99 19.71 13.59
CA ASP A 354 11.03 18.67 13.63
C ASP A 354 11.92 18.71 12.38
N VAL A 355 11.34 18.99 11.22
CA VAL A 355 12.10 19.12 9.96
C VAL A 355 13.00 20.36 10.00
N PHE A 356 12.55 21.48 10.56
CA PHE A 356 13.37 22.68 10.74
C PHE A 356 14.48 22.51 11.78
N ASN A 357 14.25 21.75 12.85
CA ASN A 357 15.30 21.42 13.82
C ASN A 357 16.43 20.59 13.19
N ASP A 358 16.17 19.95 12.05
CA ASP A 358 17.10 19.16 11.26
C ASP A 358 17.28 19.74 9.85
N LEU A 359 17.33 21.08 9.75
CA LEU A 359 17.43 21.82 8.49
C LEU A 359 18.69 21.46 7.70
N GLU A 360 19.82 21.23 8.38
CA GLU A 360 21.12 20.91 7.77
C GLU A 360 21.16 19.53 7.10
N LYS A 361 20.23 18.63 7.45
CA LYS A 361 20.20 17.31 6.83
C LYS A 361 19.73 17.44 5.38
N PRO A 362 20.43 16.85 4.40
CA PRO A 362 20.04 16.90 2.99
C PRO A 362 18.60 16.41 2.79
N LYS A 363 17.81 17.19 2.04
CA LYS A 363 16.45 16.81 1.67
C LYS A 363 16.29 16.77 0.15
N VAL A 364 15.33 15.98 -0.33
CA VAL A 364 15.10 15.78 -1.76
C VAL A 364 13.88 16.54 -2.26
N ARG A 365 14.07 17.28 -3.36
CA ARG A 365 13.02 17.96 -4.11
C ARG A 365 13.26 17.64 -5.59
N GLY A 366 12.69 16.51 -6.01
CA GLY A 366 13.09 15.82 -7.24
C GLY A 366 12.03 15.74 -8.33
N LEU A 367 12.49 15.58 -9.58
CA LEU A 367 11.68 15.18 -10.72
C LEU A 367 12.30 14.00 -11.48
N HIS A 368 11.47 13.00 -11.80
CA HIS A 368 11.85 11.90 -12.69
C HIS A 368 11.49 12.20 -14.16
N CYS A 369 12.20 11.58 -15.11
CA CYS A 369 11.99 11.63 -16.57
C CYS A 369 12.45 12.92 -17.28
N ILE A 370 13.55 13.54 -16.84
CA ILE A 370 14.15 14.64 -17.62
C ILE A 370 14.86 14.05 -18.84
N SER A 371 14.32 14.30 -20.05
CA SER A 371 14.83 13.74 -21.31
C SER A 371 14.33 14.54 -22.53
N GLY A 372 15.01 14.39 -23.66
CA GLY A 372 14.63 15.01 -24.93
C GLY A 372 15.00 16.50 -25.06
N ALA A 373 14.54 17.13 -26.15
CA ALA A 373 14.99 18.45 -26.57
C ALA A 373 14.74 19.61 -25.57
N GLN A 374 13.83 19.44 -24.60
CA GLN A 374 13.49 20.45 -23.59
C GLN A 374 14.19 20.21 -22.24
N ALA A 375 14.95 19.12 -22.11
CA ALA A 375 15.53 18.70 -20.84
C ALA A 375 16.40 19.75 -20.16
N LEU A 376 17.16 20.54 -20.93
CA LEU A 376 18.02 21.59 -20.38
C LEU A 376 17.21 22.75 -19.79
N ASP A 377 16.16 23.19 -20.48
CA ASP A 377 15.24 24.23 -20.00
C ASP A 377 14.46 23.73 -18.78
N ASP A 378 14.08 22.46 -18.76
CA ASP A 378 13.37 21.86 -17.64
C ASP A 378 14.25 21.75 -16.38
N LEU A 379 15.56 21.54 -16.53
CA LEU A 379 16.51 21.62 -15.42
C LEU A 379 16.60 23.04 -14.84
N GLU A 380 16.59 24.08 -15.69
CA GLU A 380 16.56 25.47 -15.24
C GLU A 380 15.26 25.78 -14.47
N LYS A 381 14.10 25.38 -15.02
CA LYS A 381 12.82 25.53 -14.34
C LYS A 381 12.79 24.77 -13.01
N LEU A 382 13.31 23.54 -12.98
CA LEU A 382 13.42 22.75 -11.76
C LEU A 382 14.24 23.50 -10.70
N LYS A 383 15.38 24.07 -11.10
CA LYS A 383 16.22 24.87 -10.20
C LYS A 383 15.50 26.11 -9.69
N ASP A 384 14.80 26.84 -10.57
CA ASP A 384 14.02 28.04 -10.21
C ASP A 384 12.92 27.75 -9.17
N TRP A 385 12.43 26.52 -9.16
CA TRP A 385 11.46 26.00 -8.19
C TRP A 385 12.10 25.30 -6.99
N GLY A 386 13.41 25.50 -6.77
CA GLY A 386 14.13 24.98 -5.61
C GLY A 386 14.42 23.48 -5.66
N GLY A 387 14.22 22.84 -6.82
CA GLY A 387 14.55 21.45 -7.03
C GLY A 387 16.05 21.20 -6.99
N ASN A 388 16.44 20.01 -6.52
CA ASN A 388 17.83 19.62 -6.32
C ASN A 388 18.14 18.18 -6.74
N LEU A 389 17.17 17.45 -7.28
CA LEU A 389 17.37 16.11 -7.81
C LEU A 389 16.62 15.93 -9.13
N ALA A 390 17.26 15.27 -10.09
CA ALA A 390 16.61 14.86 -11.32
C ALA A 390 17.00 13.42 -11.69
N ILE A 391 16.04 12.66 -12.21
CA ILE A 391 16.31 11.34 -12.77
C ILE A 391 16.23 11.45 -14.30
N ALA A 392 17.37 11.30 -14.96
CA ALA A 392 17.49 11.23 -16.40
C ALA A 392 16.95 9.89 -16.91
N GLY A 393 15.98 9.96 -17.84
CA GLY A 393 15.29 8.78 -18.36
C GLY A 393 16.04 8.09 -19.49
N PRO A 394 16.21 6.75 -19.48
CA PRO A 394 16.70 5.96 -20.61
C PRO A 394 15.49 5.43 -21.42
N HIS A 395 14.57 6.27 -21.86
CA HIS A 395 13.42 5.76 -22.62
C HIS A 395 13.80 5.53 -24.09
N THR A 396 14.26 4.31 -24.34
CA THR A 396 14.27 3.63 -25.65
C THR A 396 15.01 4.38 -26.76
N GLY A 397 16.35 4.30 -26.74
CA GLY A 397 17.18 4.67 -27.89
C GLY A 397 17.57 6.14 -28.02
N GLY A 398 17.45 6.91 -26.93
CA GLY A 398 17.95 8.29 -26.87
C GLY A 398 19.45 8.40 -27.14
N ASN A 399 19.87 9.54 -27.69
CA ASN A 399 21.27 9.84 -27.94
C ASN A 399 22.04 9.92 -26.61
N MET A 400 23.08 9.11 -26.44
CA MET A 400 23.88 9.12 -25.21
C MET A 400 24.61 10.45 -24.99
N ASP A 401 24.97 11.16 -26.06
CA ASP A 401 25.56 12.49 -25.95
C ASP A 401 24.57 13.51 -25.35
N GLU A 402 23.29 13.38 -25.67
CA GLU A 402 22.23 14.21 -25.09
C GLU A 402 22.06 13.90 -23.60
N THR A 403 22.09 12.62 -23.22
CA THR A 403 22.01 12.21 -21.81
C THR A 403 23.20 12.76 -21.00
N ARG A 404 24.41 12.69 -21.55
CA ARG A 404 25.62 13.26 -20.92
C ARG A 404 25.53 14.78 -20.77
N GLN A 405 25.01 15.48 -21.78
CA GLN A 405 24.79 16.93 -21.72
C GLN A 405 23.77 17.31 -20.64
N ILE A 406 22.70 16.53 -20.49
CA ILE A 406 21.69 16.72 -19.45
C ILE A 406 22.33 16.54 -18.06
N ILE A 407 23.08 15.46 -17.85
CA ILE A 407 23.78 15.19 -16.58
C ILE A 407 24.72 16.35 -16.25
N LYS A 408 25.58 16.73 -17.20
CA LYS A 408 26.52 17.84 -17.01
C LYS A 408 25.80 19.15 -16.67
N ARG A 409 24.72 19.47 -17.40
CA ARG A 409 23.93 20.68 -17.14
C ARG A 409 23.29 20.65 -15.75
N GLY A 410 22.80 19.49 -15.31
CA GLY A 410 22.27 19.31 -13.97
C GLY A 410 23.30 19.63 -12.89
N HIS A 411 24.51 19.09 -13.00
CA HIS A 411 25.60 19.41 -12.08
C HIS A 411 25.99 20.90 -12.11
N ASP A 412 26.04 21.52 -13.29
CA ASP A 412 26.31 22.96 -13.43
C ASP A 412 25.25 23.82 -12.68
N LEU A 413 24.04 23.30 -12.48
CA LEU A 413 22.95 23.92 -11.72
C LEU A 413 22.91 23.48 -10.24
N GLY A 414 23.81 22.59 -9.82
CA GLY A 414 23.82 21.99 -8.49
C GLY A 414 22.61 21.07 -8.24
N ILE A 415 22.20 20.32 -9.26
CA ILE A 415 21.16 19.29 -9.20
C ILE A 415 21.84 17.94 -9.21
N GLU A 416 21.47 17.06 -8.27
CA GLU A 416 21.88 15.66 -8.24
C GLU A 416 21.23 14.88 -9.38
N MET A 417 22.02 14.14 -10.14
CA MET A 417 21.61 13.49 -11.38
C MET A 417 21.64 11.98 -11.24
N LEU A 418 20.45 11.37 -11.28
CA LEU A 418 20.26 9.93 -11.27
C LEU A 418 20.03 9.42 -12.70
N ILE A 419 20.43 8.19 -13.00
CA ILE A 419 20.13 7.54 -14.28
C ILE A 419 19.47 6.16 -14.07
N ALA A 420 18.49 5.84 -14.91
CA ALA A 420 17.96 4.48 -14.98
C ALA A 420 18.76 3.60 -15.96
N GLY A 421 18.93 2.33 -15.61
CA GLY A 421 19.62 1.34 -16.42
C GLY A 421 18.74 0.69 -17.48
N SER A 422 19.37 -0.06 -18.38
CA SER A 422 18.66 -0.91 -19.33
C SER A 422 18.50 -2.32 -18.79
N GLY A 423 17.38 -2.96 -19.08
CA GLY A 423 17.08 -4.31 -18.60
C GLY A 423 15.60 -4.60 -18.72
N TYR A 424 15.26 -5.85 -19.05
CA TYR A 424 13.85 -6.27 -18.99
C TYR A 424 13.55 -6.68 -17.56
N TYR A 425 12.83 -5.80 -16.86
CA TYR A 425 12.44 -5.95 -15.46
C TYR A 425 11.87 -7.35 -15.16
N ALA A 426 11.08 -7.94 -16.06
CA ALA A 426 10.50 -9.28 -15.85
C ALA A 426 11.51 -10.44 -15.74
N THR A 427 12.78 -10.22 -16.07
CA THR A 427 13.83 -11.25 -15.92
C THR A 427 14.35 -11.40 -14.50
N GLY A 428 14.16 -10.38 -13.65
CA GLY A 428 14.74 -10.32 -12.30
C GLY A 428 16.27 -10.18 -12.28
N LEU A 429 16.90 -9.93 -13.43
CA LEU A 429 18.34 -9.74 -13.56
C LEU A 429 18.76 -8.34 -13.11
N PRO A 430 20.04 -8.13 -12.74
CA PRO A 430 20.60 -6.81 -12.48
C PRO A 430 20.40 -5.85 -13.67
N PRO A 431 20.15 -4.55 -13.42
CA PRO A 431 20.16 -3.54 -14.47
C PRO A 431 21.57 -3.43 -15.09
N LYS A 432 21.62 -3.01 -16.36
CA LYS A 432 22.87 -2.82 -17.10
C LYS A 432 23.07 -1.37 -17.49
N PHE A 433 24.32 -0.94 -17.40
CA PHE A 433 24.76 0.43 -17.71
C PHE A 433 25.86 0.45 -18.78
N ASP A 434 26.14 -0.69 -19.42
CA ASP A 434 27.23 -0.85 -20.41
C ASP A 434 27.19 0.21 -21.52
N HIS A 435 25.99 0.62 -21.92
CA HIS A 435 25.75 1.63 -22.96
C HIS A 435 26.20 3.05 -22.56
N LEU A 436 26.21 3.36 -21.27
CA LEU A 436 26.71 4.64 -20.76
C LEU A 436 28.25 4.64 -20.72
N PHE A 437 28.83 3.51 -20.27
CA PHE A 437 30.27 3.32 -20.09
C PHE A 437 31.00 2.78 -21.33
N SER A 438 30.32 2.64 -22.48
CA SER A 438 30.95 2.20 -23.73
C SER A 438 32.00 3.20 -24.24
N GLU A 439 32.01 4.41 -23.67
CA GLU A 439 33.04 5.43 -23.87
C GLU A 439 33.46 6.00 -22.51
N LYS A 440 34.69 6.54 -22.43
CA LYS A 440 35.20 7.13 -21.19
C LYS A 440 34.55 8.51 -20.97
N LEU A 441 33.74 8.62 -19.91
CA LEU A 441 33.07 9.86 -19.51
C LEU A 441 34.05 10.91 -18.94
N MET A 442 33.73 12.18 -19.11
CA MET A 442 34.43 13.28 -18.43
C MET A 442 33.98 13.39 -16.96
N PRO A 443 34.79 13.99 -16.05
CA PRO A 443 34.49 14.10 -14.61
C PRO A 443 33.17 14.78 -14.20
N GLY A 444 32.40 15.36 -15.13
CA GLY A 444 31.07 15.94 -14.86
C GLY A 444 29.92 15.25 -15.60
N GLU A 445 30.20 14.16 -16.32
CA GLU A 445 29.23 13.38 -17.09
C GLU A 445 28.84 12.07 -16.40
N TYR A 446 29.48 11.76 -15.27
CA TYR A 446 29.11 10.65 -14.39
C TYR A 446 27.89 11.05 -13.54
N PRO A 447 26.76 10.32 -13.61
CA PRO A 447 25.63 10.56 -12.72
C PRO A 447 25.95 10.15 -11.27
N ASP A 448 25.26 10.76 -10.30
CA ASP A 448 25.44 10.50 -8.88
C ASP A 448 24.91 9.12 -8.45
N SER A 449 23.87 8.60 -9.10
CA SER A 449 23.37 7.25 -8.80
C SER A 449 22.69 6.53 -9.97
N TYR A 450 22.68 5.21 -9.87
CA TYR A 450 22.32 4.26 -10.92
C TYR A 450 21.20 3.33 -10.45
N GLY A 451 20.12 3.19 -11.23
CA GLY A 451 18.95 2.47 -10.72
C GLY A 451 17.99 1.94 -11.75
N GLN A 452 16.85 1.42 -11.28
CA GLN A 452 15.76 0.95 -12.13
C GLN A 452 14.42 0.90 -11.39
N ASP A 453 13.36 0.64 -12.14
CA ASP A 453 12.03 0.37 -11.58
C ASP A 453 11.90 -1.09 -11.09
N GLU A 454 11.61 -1.28 -9.79
CA GLU A 454 11.36 -2.59 -9.17
C GLU A 454 9.85 -2.90 -8.99
N ASP A 455 8.92 -2.16 -9.63
CA ASP A 455 7.46 -2.46 -9.63
C ASP A 455 7.17 -3.90 -10.07
N HIS A 456 8.00 -4.42 -10.97
CA HIS A 456 7.91 -5.80 -11.44
C HIS A 456 8.15 -6.87 -10.37
N SER A 457 8.70 -6.54 -9.19
CA SER A 457 8.89 -7.51 -8.10
C SER A 457 7.57 -7.91 -7.44
N TYR A 458 6.46 -7.21 -7.69
CA TYR A 458 5.13 -7.79 -7.51
C TYR A 458 4.92 -9.00 -8.40
N TRP A 459 5.49 -8.89 -9.61
CA TRP A 459 5.15 -9.69 -10.75
C TRP A 459 6.04 -10.93 -10.96
N TYR A 460 7.26 -10.89 -10.45
CA TYR A 460 8.28 -11.89 -10.75
C TYR A 460 9.10 -12.20 -9.50
N ALA A 461 9.27 -13.50 -9.26
CA ALA A 461 10.01 -14.02 -8.12
C ALA A 461 11.46 -13.50 -8.12
N VAL A 462 11.96 -13.10 -6.95
CA VAL A 462 13.40 -12.84 -6.75
C VAL A 462 14.17 -14.11 -7.11
N LYS A 463 15.25 -13.93 -7.86
CA LYS A 463 16.12 -15.05 -8.26
C LYS A 463 17.07 -15.39 -7.11
N PRO A 464 17.35 -16.68 -6.86
CA PRO A 464 18.34 -17.06 -5.87
C PRO A 464 19.73 -16.68 -6.38
N THR A 465 20.38 -15.74 -5.71
CA THR A 465 21.78 -15.37 -5.96
C THR A 465 22.72 -15.93 -4.89
N LEU A 466 22.16 -16.36 -3.76
CA LEU A 466 22.85 -16.98 -2.63
C LEU A 466 22.45 -18.46 -2.50
N ASP A 467 23.17 -19.19 -1.64
CA ASP A 467 22.82 -20.54 -1.23
C ASP A 467 22.19 -20.53 0.16
N PHE A 468 20.99 -21.11 0.30
CA PHE A 468 20.24 -21.08 1.56
C PHE A 468 20.95 -21.84 2.69
N GLU A 469 21.50 -23.03 2.40
CA GLU A 469 22.09 -23.87 3.44
C GLU A 469 23.36 -23.24 4.00
N ASN A 470 24.14 -22.56 3.17
CA ASN A 470 25.30 -21.78 3.61
C ASN A 470 24.89 -20.59 4.50
N GLU A 471 23.81 -19.89 4.16
CA GLU A 471 23.33 -18.72 4.90
C GLU A 471 22.73 -19.07 6.28
N PHE A 472 22.07 -20.23 6.41
CA PHE A 472 21.30 -20.58 7.62
C PHE A 472 21.76 -21.86 8.33
N GLY A 473 22.71 -22.61 7.76
CA GLY A 473 23.24 -23.85 8.33
C GLY A 473 22.25 -25.02 8.37
N LYS A 474 21.14 -24.95 7.62
CA LYS A 474 20.09 -25.96 7.56
C LYS A 474 19.37 -25.95 6.21
N PRO A 475 18.75 -27.07 5.78
CA PRO A 475 17.99 -27.12 4.54
C PRO A 475 16.75 -26.21 4.61
N MET A 476 16.42 -25.58 3.48
CA MET A 476 15.24 -24.71 3.32
C MET A 476 13.92 -25.42 3.68
N SER A 477 13.89 -26.76 3.60
CA SER A 477 12.76 -27.59 4.02
C SER A 477 12.46 -27.54 5.53
N THR A 478 13.35 -26.97 6.34
CA THR A 478 13.21 -26.83 7.81
C THR A 478 13.25 -25.38 8.30
N ALA A 479 13.34 -24.42 7.38
CA ALA A 479 13.34 -22.99 7.69
C ALA A 479 11.99 -22.52 8.23
N THR A 480 11.95 -21.45 9.02
CA THR A 480 10.74 -20.68 9.36
C THR A 480 10.28 -19.82 8.17
N ILE A 481 9.13 -19.13 8.25
CA ILE A 481 8.74 -18.18 7.19
C ILE A 481 9.69 -16.99 7.20
N GLU A 482 9.97 -16.48 8.40
CA GLU A 482 10.82 -15.33 8.66
C GLU A 482 12.23 -15.54 8.07
N GLU A 483 12.84 -16.71 8.26
CA GLU A 483 14.15 -17.04 7.70
C GLU A 483 14.15 -17.04 6.16
N LYS A 484 13.08 -17.48 5.50
CA LYS A 484 13.03 -17.43 4.04
C LYS A 484 12.74 -16.04 3.51
N VAL A 485 11.91 -15.26 4.19
CA VAL A 485 11.74 -13.84 3.86
C VAL A 485 13.10 -13.17 3.94
N ILE A 486 13.85 -13.38 5.03
CA ILE A 486 15.22 -12.88 5.18
C ILE A 486 16.12 -13.36 4.02
N TYR A 487 16.09 -14.66 3.68
CA TYR A 487 16.89 -15.21 2.58
C TYR A 487 16.62 -14.53 1.23
N TRP A 488 15.34 -14.43 0.82
CA TRP A 488 14.99 -13.80 -0.45
C TRP A 488 15.30 -12.30 -0.44
N SER A 489 15.13 -11.65 0.71
CA SER A 489 15.54 -10.25 0.89
C SER A 489 17.06 -10.10 0.72
N ARG A 490 17.86 -11.04 1.24
CA ARG A 490 19.31 -11.06 1.04
C ARG A 490 19.71 -11.34 -0.40
N CYS A 491 18.97 -12.17 -1.14
CA CYS A 491 19.20 -12.34 -2.58
C CYS A 491 18.90 -11.05 -3.36
N PHE A 492 17.85 -10.31 -2.98
CA PHE A 492 17.56 -8.99 -3.54
C PHE A 492 18.69 -8.00 -3.22
N VAL A 493 19.17 -7.98 -1.97
CA VAL A 493 20.32 -7.15 -1.54
C VAL A 493 21.60 -7.53 -2.31
N ASP A 494 21.87 -8.82 -2.49
CA ASP A 494 23.04 -9.32 -3.20
C ASP A 494 23.03 -8.95 -4.69
N LYS A 495 21.86 -9.01 -5.35
CA LYS A 495 21.66 -8.45 -6.71
C LYS A 495 22.15 -6.99 -6.76
N TRP A 496 21.72 -6.17 -5.81
CA TRP A 496 22.06 -4.74 -5.77
C TRP A 496 23.50 -4.46 -5.34
N ASN A 497 24.07 -5.25 -4.42
CA ASN A 497 25.51 -5.20 -4.12
C ASN A 497 26.35 -5.53 -5.35
N SER A 498 25.93 -6.51 -6.15
CA SER A 498 26.61 -6.86 -7.40
C SER A 498 26.48 -5.74 -8.44
N THR A 499 25.33 -5.08 -8.54
CA THR A 499 25.15 -3.88 -9.37
C THR A 499 26.06 -2.74 -8.92
N LEU A 500 26.08 -2.46 -7.61
CA LEU A 500 26.92 -1.42 -7.03
C LEU A 500 28.40 -1.68 -7.27
N ALA A 501 28.86 -2.92 -7.12
CA ALA A 501 30.24 -3.30 -7.43
C ALA A 501 30.59 -3.12 -8.92
N ASP A 502 29.67 -3.47 -9.83
CA ASP A 502 29.85 -3.27 -11.27
C ASP A 502 29.91 -1.78 -11.65
N VAL A 503 29.04 -0.95 -11.04
CA VAL A 503 29.08 0.52 -11.18
C VAL A 503 30.40 1.06 -10.66
N ARG A 504 30.79 0.72 -9.42
CA ARG A 504 32.01 1.21 -8.77
C ARG A 504 33.32 0.78 -9.43
N SER A 505 33.29 -0.28 -10.24
CA SER A 505 34.42 -0.65 -11.09
C SER A 505 34.70 0.36 -12.22
N LYS A 506 33.72 1.19 -12.58
CA LYS A 506 33.76 2.19 -13.66
C LYS A 506 33.64 3.62 -13.15
N ASP A 507 32.89 3.82 -12.07
CA ASP A 507 32.66 5.07 -11.35
C ASP A 507 32.76 4.85 -9.83
N PRO A 508 33.94 5.07 -9.21
CA PRO A 508 34.18 4.73 -7.81
C PRO A 508 33.23 5.35 -6.79
N GLU A 509 32.64 6.51 -7.09
CA GLU A 509 31.73 7.25 -6.20
C GLU A 509 30.25 6.94 -6.49
N GLY A 510 29.96 6.15 -7.52
CA GLY A 510 28.58 5.85 -7.94
C GLY A 510 27.78 5.13 -6.85
N ASN A 511 26.53 5.58 -6.68
CA ASN A 511 25.55 5.01 -5.76
C ASN A 511 24.41 4.30 -6.50
N ILE A 512 23.47 3.70 -5.76
CA ILE A 512 22.34 2.96 -6.34
C ILE A 512 20.98 3.50 -5.89
N TRP A 513 19.97 3.29 -6.72
CA TRP A 513 18.59 3.62 -6.37
C TRP A 513 17.58 2.66 -7.02
N PHE A 514 16.38 2.60 -6.47
CA PHE A 514 15.26 1.94 -7.16
C PHE A 514 13.90 2.51 -6.75
N PHE A 515 12.94 2.40 -7.68
CA PHE A 515 11.53 2.58 -7.36
C PHE A 515 11.01 1.34 -6.69
N MET A 516 10.36 1.54 -5.55
CA MET A 516 9.82 0.45 -4.76
C MET A 516 8.31 0.64 -4.60
N PRO A 517 7.47 -0.29 -5.05
CA PRO A 517 6.10 -0.23 -4.64
C PRO A 517 5.96 -0.43 -3.13
N THR A 518 4.98 0.23 -2.52
CA THR A 518 4.43 -0.27 -1.25
C THR A 518 2.90 -0.21 -1.35
N PRO A 519 2.22 -1.31 -1.68
CA PRO A 519 0.77 -1.26 -1.86
C PRO A 519 0.09 -1.00 -0.52
N ASN A 520 -1.23 -0.84 -0.55
CA ASN A 520 -2.04 -0.81 0.66
C ASN A 520 -2.01 -2.19 1.37
N LEU A 521 -0.91 -2.44 2.10
CA LEU A 521 -0.65 -3.70 2.80
C LEU A 521 -1.35 -3.75 4.15
N ALA A 522 -1.55 -2.58 4.76
CA ALA A 522 -2.26 -2.48 6.01
C ALA A 522 -3.65 -3.12 5.85
N ASN A 523 -3.94 -4.13 6.66
CA ASN A 523 -5.20 -4.84 6.72
C ASN A 523 -5.54 -5.80 5.56
N ILE A 524 -4.75 -5.88 4.48
CA ILE A 524 -4.97 -6.85 3.40
C ILE A 524 -4.20 -8.14 3.67
N ASP A 525 -2.92 -8.03 4.01
CA ASP A 525 -2.03 -9.18 4.23
C ASP A 525 -2.18 -9.71 5.67
N PRO A 526 -2.63 -10.95 5.88
CA PRO A 526 -2.67 -11.57 7.21
C PRO A 526 -1.27 -11.92 7.77
N LEU A 527 -0.23 -11.96 6.93
CA LEU A 527 1.13 -12.38 7.25
C LEU A 527 2.15 -11.28 6.91
N ASP A 528 1.91 -10.05 7.38
CA ASP A 528 2.76 -8.89 7.09
C ASP A 528 4.23 -9.08 7.54
N TYR A 529 5.07 -9.59 6.65
CA TYR A 529 6.50 -9.80 6.83
C TYR A 529 7.37 -8.68 6.23
N HIS A 530 6.76 -7.55 5.85
CA HIS A 530 7.47 -6.48 5.16
C HIS A 530 8.57 -5.87 6.01
N ASP A 531 8.39 -5.75 7.33
CA ASP A 531 9.43 -5.18 8.20
C ASP A 531 10.74 -5.99 8.14
N LEU A 532 10.67 -7.31 7.93
CA LEU A 532 11.87 -8.14 7.73
C LEU A 532 12.53 -7.83 6.39
N PHE A 533 11.75 -7.78 5.31
CA PHE A 533 12.25 -7.44 3.98
C PHE A 533 12.90 -6.05 3.96
N LEU A 534 12.18 -5.04 4.44
CA LEU A 534 12.66 -3.67 4.53
C LEU A 534 13.95 -3.57 5.35
N ARG A 535 14.06 -4.31 6.46
CA ARG A 535 15.25 -4.31 7.31
C ARG A 535 16.46 -4.91 6.61
N GLU A 536 16.30 -6.00 5.87
CA GLU A 536 17.40 -6.58 5.09
C GLU A 536 17.80 -5.64 3.95
N VAL A 537 16.84 -5.07 3.21
CA VAL A 537 17.11 -4.12 2.11
C VAL A 537 17.83 -2.87 2.61
N SER A 538 17.46 -2.36 3.78
CA SER A 538 18.09 -1.19 4.40
C SER A 538 19.59 -1.38 4.69
N ARG A 539 20.10 -2.62 4.70
CA ARG A 539 21.53 -2.91 4.89
C ARG A 539 22.41 -2.53 3.70
N LEU A 540 21.83 -2.14 2.57
CA LEU A 540 22.56 -1.47 1.49
C LEU A 540 23.13 -0.11 1.95
N GLY A 541 22.64 0.44 3.07
CA GLY A 541 23.26 1.56 3.78
C GLY A 541 23.12 2.90 3.06
N ASP A 542 24.12 3.76 3.24
CA ASP A 542 24.17 5.12 2.66
C ASP A 542 24.24 5.12 1.12
N ASP A 543 24.63 4.00 0.52
CA ASP A 543 24.76 3.84 -0.94
C ASP A 543 23.39 3.79 -1.65
N LEU A 544 22.30 3.60 -0.90
CA LEU A 544 20.97 3.37 -1.44
C LEU A 544 20.04 4.58 -1.23
N THR A 545 19.45 5.04 -2.34
CA THR A 545 18.23 5.85 -2.31
C THR A 545 17.02 5.00 -2.70
N VAL A 546 16.05 4.85 -1.79
CA VAL A 546 14.78 4.17 -2.09
C VAL A 546 13.73 5.21 -2.45
N PHE A 547 12.96 4.92 -3.49
CA PHE A 547 11.80 5.74 -3.88
C PHE A 547 10.49 4.95 -3.70
N PRO A 548 9.89 4.92 -2.50
CA PRO A 548 8.61 4.27 -2.29
C PRO A 548 7.51 5.03 -3.03
N PHE A 549 6.78 4.34 -3.92
CA PHE A 549 5.65 4.95 -4.61
C PHE A 549 4.31 4.43 -4.13
N TYR A 550 3.32 5.32 -4.18
CA TYR A 550 1.95 5.03 -3.79
C TYR A 550 0.97 5.55 -4.85
N TYR A 551 0.04 4.67 -5.22
CA TYR A 551 -1.05 4.98 -6.14
C TYR A 551 -2.40 5.00 -5.40
N GLY A 552 -2.66 6.08 -4.64
CA GLY A 552 -3.90 6.23 -3.90
C GLY A 552 -4.06 7.60 -3.25
N GLU A 553 -5.18 7.77 -2.55
CA GLU A 553 -5.55 8.99 -1.82
C GLU A 553 -5.61 8.77 -0.30
N ASP A 554 -5.29 7.56 0.20
CA ASP A 554 -5.21 7.30 1.64
C ASP A 554 -3.88 7.82 2.19
N TYR A 555 -3.91 9.04 2.75
CA TYR A 555 -2.74 9.69 3.34
C TYR A 555 -2.16 8.93 4.53
N ASN A 556 -2.97 8.20 5.31
CA ASN A 556 -2.44 7.41 6.41
C ASN A 556 -1.61 6.23 5.91
N GLN A 557 -1.97 5.66 4.76
CA GLN A 557 -1.18 4.60 4.13
C GLN A 557 0.18 5.13 3.64
N ILE A 558 0.23 6.37 3.13
CA ILE A 558 1.49 7.03 2.78
C ILE A 558 2.37 7.18 4.02
N GLU A 559 1.84 7.76 5.09
CA GLU A 559 2.59 7.95 6.34
C GLU A 559 3.08 6.61 6.92
N TYR A 560 2.21 5.60 6.94
CA TYR A 560 2.54 4.25 7.37
C TYR A 560 3.68 3.64 6.54
N MET A 561 3.59 3.70 5.21
CA MET A 561 4.62 3.22 4.28
C MET A 561 5.97 3.87 4.56
N MET A 562 6.03 5.20 4.63
CA MET A 562 7.29 5.93 4.83
C MET A 562 7.90 5.60 6.19
N ARG A 563 7.07 5.56 7.23
CA ARG A 563 7.51 5.22 8.58
C ARG A 563 8.13 3.83 8.67
N ARG A 564 7.56 2.84 8.00
CA ARG A 564 8.14 1.47 7.99
C ARG A 564 9.53 1.44 7.38
N TRP A 565 9.73 2.16 6.28
CA TRP A 565 11.05 2.33 5.67
C TRP A 565 12.07 2.96 6.63
N LYS A 566 11.68 4.04 7.31
CA LYS A 566 12.56 4.68 8.29
C LYS A 566 12.84 3.79 9.50
N ASN A 567 11.82 3.11 10.04
CA ASN A 567 11.95 2.18 11.16
C ASN A 567 12.80 0.93 10.80
N ALA A 568 12.82 0.54 9.52
CA ALA A 568 13.66 -0.55 9.04
C ALA A 568 15.15 -0.17 8.97
N GLY A 569 15.47 1.13 9.04
CA GLY A 569 16.83 1.66 9.02
C GLY A 569 17.28 2.20 7.67
N ALA A 570 16.38 2.44 6.71
CA ALA A 570 16.78 3.01 5.43
C ALA A 570 17.27 4.45 5.61
N HIS A 571 18.49 4.69 5.11
CA HIS A 571 19.19 5.96 5.28
C HIS A 571 18.52 7.08 4.50
N ARG A 572 18.25 6.86 3.21
CA ARG A 572 17.61 7.82 2.31
C ARG A 572 16.37 7.25 1.65
N VAL A 573 15.22 7.77 2.05
CA VAL A 573 13.90 7.41 1.54
C VAL A 573 13.31 8.65 0.92
N VAL A 574 12.73 8.54 -0.27
CA VAL A 574 12.15 9.68 -1.00
C VAL A 574 10.78 9.29 -1.55
N PHE A 575 9.71 9.91 -1.06
CA PHE A 575 8.37 9.60 -1.52
C PHE A 575 8.18 9.94 -3.00
N LEU A 576 7.59 8.97 -3.71
CA LEU A 576 7.26 9.09 -5.12
C LEU A 576 5.73 9.12 -5.30
N PRO A 577 5.11 10.32 -5.39
CA PRO A 577 3.68 10.41 -5.66
C PRO A 577 3.36 9.92 -7.07
N GLY A 578 2.41 8.99 -7.19
CA GLY A 578 1.92 8.54 -8.49
C GLY A 578 1.13 9.64 -9.21
N ALA A 579 1.70 10.32 -10.21
CA ALA A 579 1.06 11.49 -10.83
C ALA A 579 -0.40 11.35 -11.32
N PRO A 580 -0.90 10.20 -11.83
CA PRO A 580 -2.29 10.10 -12.28
C PRO A 580 -3.31 9.99 -11.13
N THR A 581 -2.89 9.93 -9.86
CA THR A 581 -3.82 9.77 -8.72
C THR A 581 -4.37 11.07 -8.16
N PHE A 582 -3.83 12.22 -8.50
CA PHE A 582 -4.24 13.47 -7.87
C PHE A 582 -4.89 14.38 -8.90
N SER A 583 -6.13 14.76 -8.62
CA SER A 583 -6.96 15.56 -9.52
C SER A 583 -6.84 17.06 -9.28
N ARG A 584 -6.29 17.48 -8.14
CA ARG A 584 -6.14 18.89 -7.76
C ARG A 584 -4.89 19.15 -6.92
N PRO A 585 -4.33 20.38 -6.91
CA PRO A 585 -3.10 20.72 -6.18
C PRO A 585 -3.08 20.33 -4.70
N SER A 586 -4.17 20.57 -3.95
CA SER A 586 -4.23 20.27 -2.52
C SER A 586 -3.95 18.79 -2.20
N GLN A 587 -4.38 17.88 -3.07
CA GLN A 587 -4.17 16.45 -2.89
C GLN A 587 -2.69 16.05 -3.02
N PHE A 588 -1.96 16.63 -3.97
CA PHE A 588 -0.51 16.44 -4.10
C PHE A 588 0.19 16.92 -2.83
N ILE A 589 -0.16 18.12 -2.36
CA ILE A 589 0.47 18.72 -1.19
C ILE A 589 0.18 17.87 0.07
N ARG A 590 -1.05 17.39 0.25
CA ARG A 590 -1.41 16.49 1.36
C ARG A 590 -0.65 15.17 1.31
N ALA A 591 -0.45 14.59 0.13
CA ALA A 591 0.31 13.35 -0.03
C ALA A 591 1.77 13.52 0.39
N VAL A 592 2.42 14.60 -0.06
CA VAL A 592 3.79 14.93 0.34
C VAL A 592 3.89 15.27 1.84
N THR A 593 2.87 15.92 2.40
CA THR A 593 2.79 16.19 3.85
C THR A 593 2.67 14.91 4.66
N ALA A 594 1.90 13.93 4.19
CA ALA A 594 1.80 12.62 4.82
C ALA A 594 3.11 11.84 4.77
N ALA A 595 3.85 11.93 3.66
CA ALA A 595 5.19 11.37 3.56
C ALA A 595 6.16 12.00 4.58
N ARG A 596 6.17 13.34 4.68
CA ARG A 596 6.93 14.08 5.71
C ARG A 596 6.60 13.57 7.11
N ARG A 597 5.32 13.43 7.46
CA ARG A 597 4.90 12.91 8.78
C ARG A 597 5.44 11.51 9.08
N GLY A 598 5.61 10.69 8.04
CA GLY A 598 6.25 9.38 8.13
C GLY A 598 7.78 9.40 8.29
N GLY A 599 8.41 10.58 8.23
CA GLY A 599 9.86 10.75 8.42
C GLY A 599 10.68 10.66 7.12
N ASP A 600 10.03 10.84 5.98
CA ASP A 600 10.65 10.83 4.66
C ASP A 600 11.72 11.91 4.47
N ASP A 601 12.69 11.69 3.59
CA ASP A 601 13.80 12.62 3.35
C ASP A 601 13.53 13.58 2.18
N GLY A 602 12.41 13.43 1.48
CA GLY A 602 12.01 14.35 0.42
C GLY A 602 10.99 13.74 -0.53
N ALA A 603 10.56 14.49 -1.54
CA ALA A 603 9.70 13.94 -2.58
C ALA A 603 10.34 14.06 -3.95
N CYS A 604 10.13 13.05 -4.79
CA CYS A 604 10.52 13.06 -6.19
C CYS A 604 9.31 12.61 -6.99
N GLY A 605 8.76 13.43 -7.87
CA GLY A 605 7.56 13.06 -8.62
C GLY A 605 7.87 12.52 -10.00
N PHE A 606 6.97 11.69 -10.51
CA PHE A 606 7.00 11.30 -11.91
C PHE A 606 6.65 12.48 -12.82
N ALA A 607 7.52 12.84 -13.76
CA ALA A 607 7.06 13.32 -15.05
C ALA A 607 6.64 12.09 -15.86
N PHE A 608 5.47 11.49 -15.56
CA PHE A 608 4.82 10.64 -16.56
C PHE A 608 4.69 11.51 -17.79
N SER A 609 5.36 11.09 -18.85
CA SER A 609 5.85 11.99 -19.88
C SER A 609 4.85 13.09 -20.23
N MET A 610 5.36 14.32 -20.29
CA MET A 610 4.78 15.42 -21.06
C MET A 610 4.66 15.07 -22.58
N SER A 611 4.79 13.79 -22.92
CA SER A 611 4.75 13.19 -24.24
C SER A 611 4.06 11.82 -24.24
N VAL A 612 3.11 11.52 -23.33
CA VAL A 612 2.03 10.55 -23.66
C VAL A 612 1.09 11.23 -24.65
N TYR A 613 1.67 11.71 -25.76
CA TYR A 613 0.95 12.16 -26.93
C TYR A 613 0.24 10.93 -27.51
N ASP A 614 -1.06 11.10 -27.68
CA ASP A 614 -1.89 10.51 -28.74
C ASP A 614 -2.19 8.99 -28.76
N GLN A 615 -1.47 8.11 -28.06
CA GLN A 615 -1.82 6.67 -28.11
C GLN A 615 -3.03 6.28 -27.26
N PHE A 616 -3.41 7.11 -26.28
CA PHE A 616 -4.51 6.83 -25.36
C PHE A 616 -5.60 7.92 -25.32
N GLY A 617 -5.55 8.92 -26.22
CA GLY A 617 -6.61 9.93 -26.36
C GLY A 617 -6.79 10.88 -25.17
N PHE A 618 -5.76 11.09 -24.35
CA PHE A 618 -5.83 12.07 -23.26
C PHE A 618 -5.74 13.50 -23.82
N ILE A 619 -6.75 14.32 -23.52
CA ILE A 619 -6.79 15.75 -23.83
C ILE A 619 -5.56 16.40 -23.15
N SER A 620 -4.84 17.25 -23.87
CA SER A 620 -3.73 18.05 -23.34
C SER A 620 -4.25 18.99 -22.25
N PHE A 621 -4.21 18.53 -21.01
CA PHE A 621 -4.40 19.38 -19.84
C PHE A 621 -3.05 19.93 -19.43
N ASP A 622 -3.05 21.13 -18.86
CA ASP A 622 -1.84 21.83 -18.44
C ASP A 622 -1.06 20.95 -17.46
N HIS A 623 -0.01 20.29 -17.93
CA HIS A 623 0.86 19.42 -17.12
C HIS A 623 1.68 20.23 -16.11
N ASP A 624 1.71 21.55 -16.30
CA ASP A 624 2.51 22.51 -15.57
C ASP A 624 2.13 22.58 -14.08
N TRP A 625 0.83 22.63 -13.77
CA TRP A 625 0.40 22.74 -12.37
C TRP A 625 0.76 21.52 -11.52
N ARG A 626 0.89 20.32 -12.10
CA ARG A 626 1.19 19.09 -11.34
C ARG A 626 2.61 19.09 -10.82
N TRP A 627 3.58 19.33 -11.68
CA TRP A 627 4.97 19.38 -11.26
C TRP A 627 5.20 20.62 -10.38
N LYS A 628 4.54 21.75 -10.64
CA LYS A 628 4.54 22.91 -9.74
C LYS A 628 3.95 22.59 -8.37
N SER A 629 2.84 21.84 -8.30
CA SER A 629 2.24 21.40 -7.04
C SER A 629 3.19 20.53 -6.24
N LEU A 630 3.86 19.59 -6.91
CA LEU A 630 4.90 18.77 -6.30
C LEU A 630 6.08 19.62 -5.80
N MET A 631 6.60 20.52 -6.62
CA MET A 631 7.74 21.37 -6.24
C MET A 631 7.39 22.27 -5.07
N LEU A 632 6.22 22.92 -5.12
CA LEU A 632 5.69 23.71 -4.01
C LEU A 632 5.52 22.86 -2.74
N ALA A 633 4.93 21.66 -2.87
CA ALA A 633 4.77 20.74 -1.74
C ALA A 633 6.10 20.31 -1.15
N SER A 634 7.09 20.04 -2.00
CA SER A 634 8.41 19.57 -1.59
C SER A 634 9.22 20.69 -0.92
N MET A 635 9.19 21.91 -1.48
CA MET A 635 9.73 23.11 -0.81
C MET A 635 9.04 23.35 0.54
N ALA A 636 7.72 23.15 0.60
CA ALA A 636 6.95 23.46 1.79
C ALA A 636 7.14 22.45 2.94
N ASN A 637 7.46 21.20 2.62
CA ASN A 637 7.61 20.12 3.60
C ASN A 637 9.07 19.75 3.90
N PHE A 638 9.99 20.06 2.99
CA PHE A 638 11.39 19.66 3.06
C PHE A 638 12.34 20.86 2.83
N PRO A 639 12.34 21.84 3.74
CA PRO A 639 13.23 22.99 3.69
C PRO A 639 14.69 22.59 3.86
N THR A 640 15.59 23.38 3.30
CA THR A 640 17.06 23.25 3.45
C THR A 640 17.71 24.64 3.52
N PRO A 641 18.97 24.77 4.01
CA PRO A 641 19.59 26.07 4.29
C PRO A 641 19.77 26.95 3.05
N GLU A 642 19.94 26.36 1.88
CA GLU A 642 20.10 27.09 0.62
C GLU A 642 18.82 27.78 0.14
N LEU A 643 17.63 27.38 0.62
CA LEU A 643 16.38 28.02 0.24
C LEU A 643 16.29 29.44 0.82
N GLU A 644 15.92 30.40 -0.01
CA GLU A 644 15.77 31.81 0.38
C GLU A 644 14.47 32.10 1.14
N VAL A 645 13.57 31.12 1.22
CA VAL A 645 12.25 31.25 1.82
C VAL A 645 11.76 29.93 2.40
N TYR A 646 11.06 30.02 3.52
CA TYR A 646 10.56 28.90 4.29
C TYR A 646 9.04 28.89 4.41
N SER A 647 8.43 27.72 4.25
CA SER A 647 7.04 27.47 4.62
C SER A 647 7.00 26.81 5.99
N LEU A 648 6.49 27.51 6.98
CA LEU A 648 6.33 27.01 8.36
C LEU A 648 4.87 26.61 8.57
N LEU A 649 4.39 25.72 7.70
CA LEU A 649 3.01 25.24 7.65
C LEU A 649 2.98 23.75 7.98
N GLU A 650 2.27 23.35 9.03
CA GLU A 650 2.11 21.92 9.37
C GLU A 650 1.31 21.16 8.30
N ASN A 651 0.35 21.85 7.66
CA ASN A 651 -0.42 21.34 6.53
C ASN A 651 -0.53 22.40 5.42
N PRO A 652 0.46 22.49 4.50
CA PRO A 652 0.49 23.52 3.46
C PRO A 652 -0.70 23.46 2.49
N ALA A 653 -1.39 22.32 2.38
CA ALA A 653 -2.56 22.17 1.52
C ALA A 653 -3.74 23.02 1.97
N GLU A 654 -3.89 23.25 3.29
CA GLU A 654 -4.97 24.09 3.82
C GLU A 654 -4.87 25.54 3.33
N LEU A 655 -3.65 26.05 3.09
CA LEU A 655 -3.47 27.38 2.55
C LEU A 655 -4.00 27.46 1.10
N VAL A 656 -3.71 26.46 0.28
CA VAL A 656 -4.24 26.39 -1.11
C VAL A 656 -5.76 26.32 -1.10
N GLU A 657 -6.34 25.47 -0.26
CA GLU A 657 -7.79 25.30 -0.15
C GLU A 657 -8.48 26.59 0.33
N LYS A 658 -7.92 27.27 1.33
CA LYS A 658 -8.46 28.54 1.83
C LYS A 658 -8.37 29.64 0.79
N LEU A 659 -7.24 29.78 0.11
CA LEU A 659 -7.07 30.75 -0.99
C LEU A 659 -8.04 30.48 -2.15
N ALA A 660 -8.39 29.21 -2.39
CA ALA A 660 -9.32 28.82 -3.45
C ALA A 660 -10.81 29.05 -3.08
N ALA A 661 -11.12 29.22 -1.79
CA ALA A 661 -12.49 29.27 -1.29
C ALA A 661 -12.88 30.59 -0.59
N SER A 662 -11.93 31.46 -0.26
CA SER A 662 -12.15 32.63 0.62
C SER A 662 -11.88 33.95 -0.10
N ASP A 663 -12.55 35.01 0.33
CA ASP A 663 -12.08 36.37 0.09
C ASP A 663 -10.81 36.62 0.93
N VAL A 664 -9.86 37.38 0.38
CA VAL A 664 -8.57 37.65 1.02
C VAL A 664 -8.48 39.12 1.44
N THR A 665 -8.08 39.35 2.68
CA THR A 665 -7.81 40.69 3.21
C THR A 665 -6.36 40.83 3.59
N VAL A 666 -5.67 41.74 2.90
CA VAL A 666 -4.25 42.04 3.12
C VAL A 666 -4.14 43.20 4.12
N ILE A 667 -3.45 42.95 5.22
CA ILE A 667 -3.11 43.93 6.26
C ILE A 667 -1.64 44.30 6.08
N LEU A 668 -1.38 45.58 5.79
CA LEU A 668 -0.02 46.08 5.52
C LEU A 668 0.67 46.61 6.78
N GLY A 669 1.96 46.29 6.92
CA GLY A 669 2.93 47.14 7.64
C GLY A 669 3.31 48.38 6.79
N GLU A 670 4.04 49.34 7.39
CA GLU A 670 4.27 50.72 6.89
C GLU A 670 4.80 50.93 5.44
N SER A 671 5.03 49.88 4.65
CA SER A 671 5.45 49.95 3.23
C SER A 671 4.36 49.47 2.27
N TYR A 672 3.89 50.36 1.40
CA TYR A 672 2.84 50.15 0.40
C TYR A 672 3.27 49.19 -0.73
N ARG A 673 2.49 48.14 -1.01
CA ARG A 673 2.81 47.09 -2.02
C ARG A 673 1.62 46.77 -2.94
N GLU A 674 1.18 47.75 -3.73
CA GLU A 674 0.11 47.56 -4.75
C GLU A 674 0.38 46.38 -5.69
N GLU A 675 1.62 46.25 -6.18
CA GLU A 675 1.98 45.19 -7.15
C GLU A 675 1.73 43.76 -6.62
N PHE A 676 1.91 43.53 -5.32
CA PHE A 676 1.63 42.22 -4.72
C PHE A 676 0.12 41.93 -4.70
N CYS A 677 -0.69 42.93 -4.32
CA CYS A 677 -2.15 42.79 -4.28
C CYS A 677 -2.72 42.59 -5.68
N ASP A 678 -2.23 43.34 -6.68
CA ASP A 678 -2.62 43.20 -8.08
C ASP A 678 -2.33 41.79 -8.61
N LYS A 679 -1.14 41.25 -8.32
CA LYS A 679 -0.78 39.87 -8.68
C LYS A 679 -1.68 38.86 -7.98
N LEU A 680 -1.95 39.07 -6.70
CA LEU A 680 -2.79 38.18 -5.91
C LEU A 680 -4.22 38.14 -6.45
N GLU A 681 -4.80 39.29 -6.80
CA GLU A 681 -6.16 39.41 -7.36
C GLU A 681 -6.32 38.63 -8.67
N VAL A 682 -5.25 38.50 -9.47
CA VAL A 682 -5.25 37.69 -10.71
C VAL A 682 -5.12 36.18 -10.45
N LEU A 683 -4.58 35.79 -9.30
CA LEU A 683 -4.26 34.40 -8.97
C LEU A 683 -5.33 33.73 -8.12
N ILE A 684 -6.14 34.45 -7.33
CA ILE A 684 -7.20 33.84 -6.52
C ILE A 684 -8.58 34.04 -7.14
N PRO A 685 -9.55 33.15 -6.87
CA PRO A 685 -10.94 33.31 -7.34
C PRO A 685 -11.75 34.32 -6.51
N GLY A 686 -11.40 34.50 -5.23
CA GLY A 686 -12.06 35.43 -4.31
C GLY A 686 -11.63 36.88 -4.51
N LYS A 687 -12.27 37.80 -3.79
CA LYS A 687 -11.90 39.23 -3.81
C LYS A 687 -10.67 39.47 -2.94
N VAL A 688 -9.75 40.33 -3.42
CA VAL A 688 -8.66 40.88 -2.61
C VAL A 688 -9.09 42.25 -2.08
N GLN A 689 -8.98 42.44 -0.77
CA GLN A 689 -9.26 43.71 -0.11
C GLN A 689 -8.03 44.17 0.66
N LEU A 690 -7.75 45.47 0.63
CA LEU A 690 -6.73 46.09 1.46
C LEU A 690 -7.37 46.64 2.73
N MET A 691 -6.72 46.44 3.88
CA MET A 691 -7.16 47.03 5.14
C MET A 691 -5.99 47.66 5.90
N ASP A 692 -6.21 48.89 6.38
CA ASP A 692 -5.28 49.60 7.24
C ASP A 692 -5.49 49.16 8.70
N GLY A 693 -4.57 48.36 9.22
CA GLY A 693 -4.58 47.89 10.61
C GLY A 693 -5.39 46.61 10.85
N PHE A 694 -5.24 46.03 12.05
CA PHE A 694 -5.87 44.76 12.42
C PHE A 694 -7.37 44.92 12.73
N PRO A 695 -8.21 43.92 12.38
CA PRO A 695 -9.62 43.93 12.75
C PRO A 695 -9.78 43.70 14.25
N GLU A 696 -10.66 44.46 14.91
CA GLU A 696 -10.96 44.32 16.36
C GLU A 696 -11.68 43.00 16.72
N LYS A 697 -12.15 42.25 15.72
CA LYS A 697 -12.87 40.98 15.88
C LYS A 697 -12.20 39.89 15.06
N PRO A 698 -12.25 38.62 15.50
CA PRO A 698 -11.72 37.51 14.73
C PRO A 698 -12.38 37.45 13.34
N PRO A 699 -11.64 36.97 12.33
CA PRO A 699 -12.13 36.77 10.97
C PRO A 699 -13.50 36.08 10.94
N PRO A 700 -14.45 36.52 10.08
CA PRO A 700 -15.52 35.64 9.64
C PRO A 700 -14.93 34.32 9.10
N GLY A 701 -15.64 33.21 9.25
CA GLY A 701 -15.16 31.88 8.83
C GLY A 701 -14.76 31.81 7.35
N ASP A 702 -15.32 32.70 6.52
CA ASP A 702 -15.21 32.71 5.06
C ASP A 702 -14.13 33.69 4.53
N GLN A 703 -13.32 34.30 5.43
CA GLN A 703 -12.34 35.33 5.08
C GLN A 703 -10.93 34.93 5.54
N LEU A 704 -9.94 35.04 4.64
CA LEU A 704 -8.53 34.78 4.91
C LEU A 704 -7.79 36.12 5.09
N TYR A 705 -7.09 36.28 6.20
CA TYR A 705 -6.31 37.49 6.47
C TYR A 705 -4.82 37.24 6.21
N VAL A 706 -4.16 38.15 5.51
CA VAL A 706 -2.74 38.07 5.16
C VAL A 706 -2.04 39.28 5.74
N ILE A 707 -1.11 39.06 6.65
CA ILE A 707 -0.33 40.12 7.32
C ILE A 707 1.06 40.15 6.72
N ILE A 708 1.54 41.33 6.32
CA ILE A 708 2.86 41.52 5.71
C ILE A 708 3.74 42.41 6.59
N GLY A 709 4.88 41.89 7.06
CA GLY A 709 6.02 42.68 7.55
C GLY A 709 6.02 43.17 9.01
N ASP A 710 4.88 43.22 9.73
CA ASP A 710 4.87 43.61 11.16
C ASP A 710 3.85 42.78 11.97
N ASN A 711 4.34 42.06 13.00
CA ASN A 711 3.55 41.23 13.91
C ASN A 711 3.34 41.88 15.30
N THR A 712 3.87 43.07 15.55
CA THR A 712 3.96 43.68 16.89
C THR A 712 2.60 43.92 17.56
N ASN A 713 1.52 43.95 16.79
CA ASN A 713 0.14 44.12 17.27
C ASN A 713 -0.64 42.81 17.42
N TYR A 714 -0.09 41.65 17.03
CA TYR A 714 -0.77 40.35 17.09
C TYR A 714 -0.14 39.40 18.12
N ASN A 715 -0.42 39.68 19.41
CA ASN A 715 0.04 38.91 20.57
C ASN A 715 -0.64 37.52 20.66
N HIS A 716 -0.25 36.59 19.80
CA HIS A 716 -0.47 35.18 20.03
C HIS A 716 0.87 34.44 20.09
N ASN A 717 1.21 33.90 21.27
CA ASN A 717 2.34 32.99 21.54
C ASN A 717 2.23 31.64 20.77
N LYS A 718 1.65 31.63 19.57
CA LYS A 718 1.37 30.43 18.76
C LYS A 718 2.15 30.40 17.45
N TRP A 719 2.74 31.52 17.01
CA TRP A 719 3.63 31.51 15.85
C TRP A 719 4.90 30.76 16.20
N LEU A 720 5.44 30.00 15.26
CA LEU A 720 6.74 29.33 15.42
C LEU A 720 7.92 30.33 15.53
N ASN A 721 7.62 31.63 15.35
CA ASN A 721 8.57 32.64 14.91
C ASN A 721 9.45 33.33 15.94
N ASP A 722 9.25 33.13 17.25
CA ASP A 722 10.03 33.93 18.20
C ASP A 722 11.46 33.41 18.42
N LEU A 723 11.81 32.21 17.92
CA LEU A 723 13.12 31.58 18.22
C LEU A 723 13.92 31.04 17.01
N GLN A 724 13.34 30.85 15.82
CA GLN A 724 14.03 30.09 14.75
C GLN A 724 14.49 30.89 13.52
N ILE A 725 13.81 31.97 13.10
CA ILE A 725 14.20 32.70 11.88
C ILE A 725 15.45 33.57 12.09
N GLN A 726 15.65 34.13 13.29
CA GLN A 726 16.82 34.96 13.59
C GLN A 726 18.15 34.20 13.40
N ASP A 727 18.13 32.87 13.48
CA ASP A 727 19.32 32.01 13.35
C ASP A 727 19.58 31.51 11.91
N THR A 728 18.69 31.80 10.94
CA THR A 728 18.76 31.25 9.57
C THR A 728 19.30 32.19 8.48
N GLY A 729 19.61 33.45 8.84
CA GLY A 729 20.15 34.46 7.92
C GLY A 729 19.21 35.66 7.72
N THR A 730 19.77 36.85 7.54
CA THR A 730 19.01 38.11 7.47
C THR A 730 18.27 38.33 6.14
N ASP A 731 18.56 37.53 5.12
CA ASP A 731 18.02 37.61 3.76
C ASP A 731 16.87 36.61 3.48
N LYS A 732 16.44 35.86 4.51
CA LYS A 732 15.43 34.78 4.38
C LYS A 732 14.01 35.27 4.65
N GLY A 733 13.06 34.71 3.89
CA GLY A 733 11.62 34.93 4.07
C GLY A 733 10.89 33.76 4.73
N SER A 734 9.68 33.99 5.24
CA SER A 734 8.79 32.91 5.71
C SER A 734 7.31 33.17 5.47
N VAL A 735 6.57 32.06 5.31
CA VAL A 735 5.10 32.03 5.29
C VAL A 735 4.59 31.11 6.39
N GLN A 736 3.68 31.61 7.21
CA GLN A 736 3.02 30.87 8.31
C GLN A 736 1.51 31.03 8.24
N MET A 737 0.78 30.06 8.79
CA MET A 737 -0.67 30.13 8.89
C MET A 737 -1.15 29.53 10.21
N ILE A 738 -2.06 30.23 10.86
CA ILE A 738 -2.82 29.74 12.01
C ILE A 738 -4.29 30.07 11.74
N ASP A 739 -5.14 29.05 11.76
CA ASP A 739 -6.57 29.17 11.47
C ASP A 739 -6.84 29.86 10.11
N ASN A 740 -7.35 31.10 10.12
CA ASN A 740 -7.65 31.90 8.91
C ASN A 740 -6.68 33.09 8.74
N ILE A 741 -5.49 33.03 9.35
CA ILE A 741 -4.54 34.13 9.38
C ILE A 741 -3.21 33.63 8.86
N VAL A 742 -2.71 34.29 7.81
CA VAL A 742 -1.41 34.07 7.21
C VAL A 742 -0.48 35.21 7.60
N LEU A 743 0.73 34.87 7.99
CA LEU A 743 1.82 35.81 8.23
C LEU A 743 2.90 35.62 7.16
N ILE A 744 3.19 36.69 6.43
CA ILE A 744 4.30 36.79 5.48
C ILE A 744 5.36 37.69 6.13
N ASN A 745 6.54 37.13 6.38
CA ASN A 745 7.58 37.83 7.12
C ASN A 745 8.96 37.68 6.47
N GLY A 746 9.84 38.64 6.72
CA GLY A 746 11.26 38.62 6.33
C GLY A 746 12.04 39.61 7.18
N SER A 747 13.27 39.26 7.53
CA SER A 747 14.16 40.11 8.35
C SER A 747 14.65 41.37 7.62
N ASP A 748 14.59 41.36 6.28
CA ASP A 748 14.84 42.51 5.43
C ASP A 748 13.87 42.56 4.23
N LEU A 749 14.05 43.54 3.35
CA LEU A 749 13.21 43.73 2.16
C LEU A 749 13.30 42.51 1.21
N THR A 750 14.47 41.92 1.05
CA THR A 750 14.72 40.78 0.16
C THR A 750 14.02 39.53 0.69
N GLY A 751 14.19 39.21 1.97
CA GLY A 751 13.48 38.12 2.63
C GLY A 751 11.96 38.29 2.53
N LEU A 752 11.46 39.51 2.70
CA LEU A 752 10.02 39.78 2.57
C LEU A 752 9.51 39.59 1.13
N GLN A 753 10.29 40.00 0.12
CA GLN A 753 9.98 39.72 -1.30
C GLN A 753 9.99 38.22 -1.62
N ASN A 754 10.94 37.47 -1.06
CA ASN A 754 11.01 36.02 -1.22
C ASN A 754 9.80 35.31 -0.60
N ALA A 755 9.36 35.76 0.59
CA ALA A 755 8.15 35.28 1.26
C ALA A 755 6.88 35.56 0.44
N GLU A 756 6.75 36.76 -0.11
CA GLU A 756 5.64 37.11 -1.02
C GLU A 756 5.63 36.24 -2.27
N LYS A 757 6.79 36.00 -2.88
CA LYS A 757 6.91 35.12 -4.06
C LYS A 757 6.46 33.69 -3.75
N LEU A 758 6.82 33.14 -2.58
CA LEU A 758 6.34 31.84 -2.15
C LEU A 758 4.82 31.83 -1.95
N PHE A 759 4.27 32.86 -1.30
CA PHE A 759 2.83 32.98 -1.11
C PHE A 759 2.07 33.06 -2.46
N LEU A 760 2.60 33.81 -3.44
CA LEU A 760 2.03 33.85 -4.78
C LEU A 760 2.08 32.50 -5.50
N ARG A 761 3.07 31.64 -5.22
CA ARG A 761 3.07 30.24 -5.73
C ARG A 761 1.93 29.41 -5.13
N PHE A 762 1.60 29.61 -3.85
CA PHE A 762 0.40 29.01 -3.26
C PHE A 762 -0.89 29.54 -3.91
N ALA A 763 -0.96 30.84 -4.20
CA ALA A 763 -2.09 31.43 -4.91
C ALA A 763 -2.22 30.91 -6.35
N GLU A 764 -1.11 30.71 -7.06
CA GLU A 764 -1.10 30.09 -8.40
C GLU A 764 -1.75 28.70 -8.37
N MET A 765 -1.43 27.89 -7.35
CA MET A 765 -2.07 26.58 -7.18
C MET A 765 -3.54 26.70 -6.74
N ALA A 766 -3.90 27.71 -5.95
CA ALA A 766 -5.29 27.97 -5.55
C ALA A 766 -6.20 28.29 -6.74
N LYS A 767 -5.67 28.99 -7.76
CA LYS A 767 -6.36 29.19 -9.03
C LYS A 767 -6.80 27.88 -9.66
N VAL A 768 -5.86 26.93 -9.75
CA VAL A 768 -6.08 25.61 -10.34
C VAL A 768 -7.02 24.79 -9.46
N GLU A 769 -6.84 24.83 -8.13
CA GLU A 769 -7.71 24.17 -7.15
C GLU A 769 -9.18 24.59 -7.32
N SER A 770 -9.44 25.89 -7.55
CA SER A 770 -10.80 26.43 -7.71
C SER A 770 -11.57 25.88 -8.91
N LEU A 771 -10.86 25.34 -9.92
CA LEU A 771 -11.49 24.71 -11.09
C LEU A 771 -12.18 23.37 -10.75
N TYR A 772 -11.96 22.86 -9.54
CA TYR A 772 -12.48 21.57 -9.05
C TYR A 772 -13.43 21.72 -7.85
N ASN A 773 -13.77 22.96 -7.46
CA ASN A 773 -14.68 23.26 -6.36
C ASN A 773 -16.15 23.33 -6.79
#